data_AF-T1ICK1-F1
#
_entry.id   AF-T1ICK1-F1
#
_cell.length_a   1.000
_cell.length_b   1.000
_cell.length_c   1.000
_cell.angle_alpha   90.00
_cell.angle_beta   90.00
_cell.angle_gamma   90.00
#
_symmetry.space_group_name_H-M   'P 1'
#
loop_
_entity.id
_entity.type
_entity.pdbx_description
1 polymer ?
#
loop_
_entity_poly.entity_id
_entity_poly.type
_entity_poly.pdbx_seq_one_letter_code
_entity_poly.pdbx_strand_id
1 'polypeptide(L)'
;RFILKLLVLVNLSAISASDYYEILGVPRSASVNEIRKAFKKLALTLHPDKNQDDADTQERFIKVNRAYEVLKDENKRKQYDLHGDDEDTSNQYPSYKSYAYYQSFGLYDDDPFVVTLSSTIDLASEGGRPWFIKFYSPLCSHCHVAAPAWSKLASEMTGAVMFGAVNCEEDWQVCRSARITSYPSYVFYPEEDLLTGSRSKEELRNYILERLRTDLIRVKSQKFWEREKLNHDNWLLILENSHYVQPEYYIIAGMLRGLLGVAVVHCGIMPCSEFKPVNTNEITSDMVYLSKQNKDVWISAAIENGNPRDVVTRVLHNLPDINYLTPDSFELELGSDVPLLIYFQLGAQTDLHLEVKKLTALLPNFNIGRVQCGRWPDLCRSLSINRYPMVAVFKRGGGHEMFHGKTTLDAIARFAKESAAATNFKEINPDEFGRAINQGPVLVDFYAPWCPPCLRLLPELRKASAEFDPSVISFASVDCTIHMELCRQHRVNVYPTTMLYNMTKKPMTLGGRKANHIVEFVEDTIRPKVTDLTLDSFYEMVGKKQTDTLWLVGFFTHWCGPCQQMDPQYRKLAKMMMDIPKVKIGRVDCEEEVDLCSEQGVKYYPHLRLYPFGSKGLNTVMVHSGMQRDAQSLRRWMHNFIPSPVKELTPDLFKSAIASGNPWLIDFYAPWCGHCTVFEPDFISIGQKLEGRITTGKVNCDKYYQLCQQLSIPGYPTIRYF
;
A
#
# COMPACT_ATOMS: atom_id res chain seq x y z
N ARG A 1 -38.07 26.00 -58.27
CA ARG A 1 -38.20 26.43 -56.86
C ARG A 1 -39.16 25.48 -56.14
N PHE A 2 -38.74 24.25 -55.86
CA PHE A 2 -39.40 23.28 -54.97
C PHE A 2 -38.44 22.08 -54.99
N ILE A 3 -37.73 21.86 -53.87
CA ILE A 3 -36.79 20.77 -53.49
C ILE A 3 -35.68 21.46 -52.69
N LEU A 4 -36.04 21.94 -51.50
CA LEU A 4 -35.10 22.31 -50.44
C LEU A 4 -35.84 22.38 -49.09
N LYS A 5 -36.67 21.38 -48.78
CA LYS A 5 -37.39 21.26 -47.48
C LYS A 5 -37.69 19.81 -47.12
N LEU A 6 -36.73 18.90 -47.29
CA LEU A 6 -36.87 17.53 -46.79
C LEU A 6 -35.52 16.95 -46.35
N LEU A 7 -34.92 17.56 -45.32
CA LEU A 7 -33.74 17.01 -44.62
C LEU A 7 -33.51 17.70 -43.26
N VAL A 8 -34.59 17.97 -42.50
CA VAL A 8 -34.51 18.53 -41.13
C VAL A 8 -35.30 17.72 -40.10
N LEU A 9 -35.81 16.54 -40.45
CA LEU A 9 -36.50 15.69 -39.49
C LEU A 9 -35.92 14.28 -39.53
N VAL A 10 -35.43 13.87 -38.36
CA VAL A 10 -34.91 12.54 -37.93
C VAL A 10 -33.40 12.54 -37.71
N ASN A 11 -33.03 12.99 -36.51
CA ASN A 11 -32.08 12.31 -35.61
C ASN A 11 -32.36 12.79 -34.19
N LEU A 12 -33.59 12.54 -33.70
CA LEU A 12 -33.77 12.22 -32.28
C LEU A 12 -33.34 10.75 -32.17
N SER A 13 -32.05 10.57 -31.95
CA SER A 13 -31.42 9.27 -31.74
C SER A 13 -31.05 9.22 -30.27
N ALA A 14 -31.63 8.23 -29.57
CA ALA A 14 -31.43 7.84 -28.19
C ALA A 14 -30.19 8.45 -27.50
N ILE A 15 -30.41 9.17 -26.39
CA ILE A 15 -29.38 9.46 -25.40
C ILE A 15 -29.02 8.11 -24.77
N SER A 16 -28.04 7.42 -25.36
CA SER A 16 -27.35 6.29 -24.75
C SER A 16 -26.64 6.79 -23.49
N ALA A 17 -26.77 6.03 -22.39
CA ALA A 17 -25.97 6.20 -21.18
C ALA A 17 -24.51 6.43 -21.57
N SER A 18 -24.04 7.67 -21.41
CA SER A 18 -22.75 8.10 -21.93
C SER A 18 -21.66 7.62 -20.98
N ASP A 19 -20.63 6.98 -21.52
CA ASP A 19 -19.51 6.47 -20.72
C ASP A 19 -18.82 7.60 -19.93
N TYR A 20 -18.50 7.39 -18.66
CA TYR A 20 -17.95 8.43 -17.77
C TYR A 20 -16.60 8.96 -18.25
N TYR A 21 -15.80 8.13 -18.93
CA TYR A 21 -14.54 8.57 -19.49
C TYR A 21 -14.76 9.46 -20.72
N GLU A 22 -15.74 9.13 -21.55
CA GLU A 22 -16.18 9.98 -22.66
C GLU A 22 -16.77 11.31 -22.17
N ILE A 23 -17.59 11.31 -21.11
CA ILE A 23 -18.14 12.52 -20.48
C ILE A 23 -17.01 13.46 -20.05
N LEU A 24 -15.94 12.91 -19.46
CA LEU A 24 -14.78 13.69 -19.04
C LEU A 24 -13.78 13.96 -20.17
N GLY A 25 -13.92 13.32 -21.33
CA GLY A 25 -12.99 13.44 -22.46
C GLY A 25 -11.60 12.87 -22.19
N VAL A 26 -11.52 11.79 -21.39
CA VAL A 26 -10.25 11.12 -21.03
C VAL A 26 -10.28 9.64 -21.44
N PRO A 27 -9.12 9.00 -21.67
CA PRO A 27 -9.08 7.56 -21.90
C PRO A 27 -9.34 6.77 -20.61
N ARG A 28 -9.77 5.50 -20.72
CA ARG A 28 -9.92 4.59 -19.57
C ARG A 28 -8.64 4.35 -18.76
N SER A 29 -7.48 4.56 -19.38
CA SER A 29 -6.16 4.51 -18.73
C SER A 29 -5.80 5.78 -17.95
N ALA A 30 -6.65 6.81 -17.94
CA ALA A 30 -6.34 8.10 -17.31
C ALA A 30 -6.07 7.95 -15.82
N SER A 31 -4.99 8.57 -15.37
CA SER A 31 -4.63 8.73 -13.97
C SER A 31 -5.64 9.63 -13.25
N VAL A 32 -5.68 9.53 -11.91
CA VAL A 32 -6.55 10.39 -11.09
C VAL A 32 -6.27 11.88 -11.34
N ASN A 33 -5.01 12.25 -11.58
CA ASN A 33 -4.64 13.64 -11.89
C ASN A 33 -5.18 14.09 -13.26
N GLU A 34 -5.11 13.24 -14.28
CA GLU A 34 -5.67 13.56 -15.62
C GLU A 34 -7.19 13.69 -15.56
N ILE A 35 -7.85 12.79 -14.82
CA ILE A 35 -9.30 12.86 -14.55
C ILE A 35 -9.65 14.17 -13.84
N ARG A 36 -8.87 14.55 -12.82
CA ARG A 36 -9.04 15.80 -12.09
C ARG A 36 -8.87 17.03 -12.98
N LYS A 37 -7.84 17.08 -13.83
CA LYS A 37 -7.61 18.17 -14.77
C LYS A 37 -8.74 18.30 -15.80
N ALA A 38 -9.16 17.18 -16.37
CA ALA A 38 -10.26 17.15 -17.32
C ALA A 38 -11.56 17.62 -16.68
N PHE A 39 -11.87 17.12 -15.48
CA PHE A 39 -13.00 17.58 -14.68
C PHE A 39 -12.89 19.08 -14.37
N LYS A 40 -11.74 19.61 -13.92
CA LYS A 40 -11.56 21.04 -13.65
C LYS A 40 -11.91 21.91 -14.87
N LYS A 41 -11.45 21.51 -16.06
CA LYS A 41 -11.73 22.23 -17.31
C LYS A 41 -13.24 22.24 -17.61
N LEU A 42 -13.91 21.10 -17.45
CA LEU A 42 -15.36 20.99 -17.64
C LEU A 42 -16.11 21.76 -16.55
N ALA A 43 -15.64 21.71 -15.31
CA ALA A 43 -16.27 22.39 -14.19
C ALA A 43 -16.26 23.92 -14.39
N LEU A 44 -15.16 24.49 -14.88
CA LEU A 44 -15.05 25.93 -15.15
C LEU A 44 -15.82 26.42 -16.39
N THR A 45 -16.20 25.51 -17.28
CA THR A 45 -16.93 25.84 -18.51
C THR A 45 -18.42 25.62 -18.35
N LEU A 46 -18.82 24.52 -17.70
CA LEU A 46 -20.20 24.08 -17.55
C LEU A 46 -20.81 24.43 -16.20
N HIS A 47 -20.14 25.21 -15.34
CA HIS A 47 -20.72 25.55 -14.03
C HIS A 47 -22.05 26.29 -14.19
N PRO A 48 -23.09 25.93 -13.40
CA PRO A 48 -24.38 26.62 -13.41
C PRO A 48 -24.28 28.14 -13.19
N ASP A 49 -23.46 28.58 -12.23
CA ASP A 49 -23.22 30.01 -11.96
C ASP A 49 -22.80 30.83 -13.20
N LYS A 50 -22.14 30.20 -14.19
CA LYS A 50 -21.62 30.86 -15.41
C LYS A 50 -22.58 30.76 -16.59
N ASN A 51 -23.50 29.80 -16.59
CA ASN A 51 -24.45 29.57 -17.68
C ASN A 51 -25.88 29.57 -17.14
N GLN A 52 -26.29 30.68 -16.52
CA GLN A 52 -27.61 30.82 -15.89
C GLN A 52 -28.76 30.83 -16.92
N ASP A 53 -28.44 31.11 -18.19
CA ASP A 53 -29.42 31.22 -19.29
C ASP A 53 -29.70 29.86 -19.98
N ASP A 54 -28.98 28.80 -19.64
CA ASP A 54 -29.15 27.45 -20.21
C ASP A 54 -29.84 26.53 -19.20
N ALA A 55 -31.12 26.21 -19.47
CA ALA A 55 -31.95 25.36 -18.61
C ALA A 55 -31.36 23.95 -18.39
N ASP A 56 -30.57 23.44 -19.34
CA ASP A 56 -30.01 22.09 -19.30
C ASP A 56 -28.59 22.06 -18.69
N THR A 57 -27.96 23.22 -18.43
CA THR A 57 -26.59 23.28 -17.87
C THR A 57 -26.50 22.55 -16.53
N GLN A 58 -27.49 22.72 -15.65
CA GLN A 58 -27.52 22.09 -14.34
C GLN A 58 -27.43 20.56 -14.44
N GLU A 59 -28.24 19.96 -15.33
CA GLU A 59 -28.26 18.51 -15.53
C GLU A 59 -26.94 18.01 -16.13
N ARG A 60 -26.39 18.73 -17.11
CA ARG A 60 -25.09 18.41 -17.73
C ARG A 60 -23.96 18.45 -16.71
N PHE A 61 -23.96 19.46 -15.83
CA PHE A 61 -22.94 19.58 -14.79
C PHE A 61 -23.05 18.46 -13.75
N ILE A 62 -24.26 18.06 -13.37
CA ILE A 62 -24.48 16.92 -12.47
C ILE A 62 -23.89 15.63 -13.06
N LYS A 63 -24.07 15.39 -14.36
CA LYS A 63 -23.49 14.22 -15.05
C LYS A 63 -21.95 14.25 -15.02
N VAL A 64 -21.35 15.40 -15.31
CA VAL A 64 -19.89 15.59 -15.24
C VAL A 64 -19.37 15.38 -13.81
N ASN A 65 -20.06 15.93 -12.81
CA ASN A 65 -19.68 15.77 -11.41
C ASN A 65 -19.81 14.30 -10.94
N ARG A 66 -20.88 13.60 -11.34
CA ARG A 66 -21.06 12.17 -11.05
C ARG A 66 -19.94 11.34 -11.68
N ALA A 67 -19.60 11.59 -12.94
CA ALA A 67 -18.48 10.94 -13.60
C ALA A 67 -17.16 11.16 -12.85
N TYR A 68 -16.89 12.40 -12.40
CA TYR A 68 -15.70 12.68 -11.59
C TYR A 68 -15.72 11.97 -10.23
N GLU A 69 -16.82 12.03 -9.48
CA GLU A 69 -16.94 11.39 -8.16
C GLU A 69 -16.78 9.87 -8.20
N VAL A 70 -17.24 9.24 -9.29
CA VAL A 70 -17.05 7.80 -9.51
C VAL A 70 -15.64 7.50 -9.97
N LEU A 71 -15.11 8.21 -10.97
CA LEU A 71 -13.80 7.90 -11.56
C LEU A 71 -12.62 8.32 -10.68
N LYS A 72 -12.80 9.26 -9.74
CA LYS A 72 -11.75 9.63 -8.78
C LYS A 72 -11.58 8.59 -7.67
N ASP A 73 -12.66 7.90 -7.28
CA ASP A 73 -12.66 6.87 -6.25
C ASP A 73 -12.32 5.51 -6.87
N GLU A 74 -11.30 4.84 -6.33
CA GLU A 74 -10.83 3.58 -6.90
C GLU A 74 -11.87 2.46 -6.86
N ASN A 75 -12.62 2.35 -5.76
CA ASN A 75 -13.61 1.30 -5.61
C ASN A 75 -14.80 1.55 -6.52
N LYS A 76 -15.27 2.80 -6.59
CA LYS A 76 -16.39 3.18 -7.47
C LYS A 76 -16.00 3.06 -8.94
N ARG A 77 -14.79 3.50 -9.32
CA ARG A 77 -14.28 3.34 -10.69
C ARG A 77 -14.21 1.87 -11.10
N LYS A 78 -13.78 0.98 -10.20
CA LYS A 78 -13.77 -0.47 -10.46
C LYS A 78 -15.19 -1.01 -10.67
N GLN A 79 -16.13 -0.66 -9.79
CA GLN A 79 -17.52 -1.10 -9.94
C GLN A 79 -18.11 -0.61 -11.26
N TYR A 80 -17.82 0.64 -11.61
CA TYR A 80 -18.21 1.22 -12.89
C TYR A 80 -17.58 0.50 -14.09
N ASP A 81 -16.27 0.21 -14.03
CA ASP A 81 -15.56 -0.52 -15.09
C ASP A 81 -16.09 -1.95 -15.25
N LEU A 82 -16.57 -2.56 -14.15
CA LEU A 82 -17.09 -3.93 -14.10
C LEU A 82 -18.55 -4.06 -14.56
N HIS A 83 -19.41 -3.15 -14.12
CA HIS A 83 -20.86 -3.29 -14.19
C HIS A 83 -21.55 -2.13 -14.91
N GLY A 84 -20.82 -1.07 -15.25
CA GLY A 84 -21.40 0.18 -15.73
C GLY A 84 -21.98 1.01 -14.58
N ASP A 85 -22.80 2.01 -14.91
CA ASP A 85 -23.50 2.80 -13.91
C ASP A 85 -24.78 2.06 -13.49
N ASP A 86 -24.83 1.52 -12.26
CA ASP A 86 -26.09 1.08 -11.67
C ASP A 86 -26.90 2.33 -11.33
N GLU A 87 -27.99 2.60 -12.06
CA GLU A 87 -28.82 3.80 -11.90
C GLU A 87 -29.54 3.89 -10.54
N ASP A 88 -29.39 2.91 -9.66
CA ASP A 88 -30.14 2.83 -8.41
C ASP A 88 -29.22 2.67 -7.18
N THR A 89 -28.92 3.77 -6.50
CA THR A 89 -28.88 3.86 -5.02
C THR A 89 -28.66 5.31 -4.58
N SER A 90 -29.68 5.85 -3.91
CA SER A 90 -29.78 7.16 -3.24
C SER A 90 -30.16 8.36 -4.11
N ASN A 91 -31.34 8.90 -3.83
CA ASN A 91 -31.88 10.22 -4.24
C ASN A 91 -31.05 11.41 -3.71
N GLN A 92 -29.75 11.24 -3.48
CA GLN A 92 -28.87 12.29 -2.98
C GLN A 92 -28.11 12.88 -4.18
N TYR A 93 -28.67 13.95 -4.75
CA TYR A 93 -27.96 14.74 -5.76
C TYR A 93 -26.54 15.04 -5.26
N PRO A 94 -25.48 14.68 -6.00
CA PRO A 94 -24.12 14.91 -5.55
C PRO A 94 -23.91 16.41 -5.37
N SER A 95 -23.66 16.83 -4.12
CA SER A 95 -23.34 18.22 -3.81
C SER A 95 -22.05 18.58 -4.54
N TYR A 96 -22.15 19.50 -5.49
CA TYR A 96 -20.98 20.11 -6.12
C TYR A 96 -20.60 21.40 -5.39
N LYS A 97 -19.39 21.89 -5.66
CA LYS A 97 -18.84 23.09 -5.03
C LYS A 97 -19.15 24.33 -5.88
N SER A 98 -18.89 25.53 -5.34
CA SER A 98 -19.13 26.77 -6.09
C SER A 98 -18.14 26.96 -7.24
N TYR A 99 -18.46 27.83 -8.19
CA TYR A 99 -17.56 28.18 -9.28
C TYR A 99 -16.18 28.65 -8.77
N ALA A 100 -16.18 29.49 -7.72
CA ALA A 100 -14.98 30.01 -7.09
C ALA A 100 -14.08 28.90 -6.49
N TYR A 101 -14.67 27.81 -6.00
CA TYR A 101 -13.91 26.64 -5.57
C TYR A 101 -13.17 26.01 -6.74
N TYR A 102 -13.86 25.77 -7.87
CA TYR A 102 -13.25 25.12 -9.03
C TYR A 102 -12.18 25.98 -9.72
N GLN A 103 -12.23 27.31 -9.57
CA GLN A 103 -11.13 28.19 -9.99
C GLN A 103 -9.85 27.92 -9.20
N SER A 104 -10.00 27.56 -7.92
CA SER A 104 -8.92 27.31 -6.98
C SER A 104 -8.55 25.82 -6.84
N PHE A 105 -9.32 24.95 -7.48
CA PHE A 105 -9.17 23.51 -7.46
C PHE A 105 -7.92 23.05 -8.22
N GLY A 106 -7.24 22.01 -7.75
CA GLY A 106 -6.03 21.50 -8.41
C GLY A 106 -4.88 22.51 -8.45
N LEU A 107 -4.62 23.20 -7.32
CA LEU A 107 -3.65 24.29 -7.20
C LEU A 107 -2.23 23.93 -7.69
N TYR A 108 -1.85 22.65 -7.60
CA TYR A 108 -0.52 22.13 -7.95
C TYR A 108 -0.55 21.08 -9.06
N ASP A 109 -1.69 20.82 -9.70
CA ASP A 109 -1.81 19.72 -10.68
C ASP A 109 -0.90 19.95 -11.91
N ASP A 110 -0.58 21.21 -12.22
CA ASP A 110 0.29 21.63 -13.33
C ASP A 110 1.74 21.90 -12.90
N ASP A 111 2.08 21.74 -11.63
CA ASP A 111 3.44 21.94 -11.12
C ASP A 111 4.24 20.62 -11.20
N PRO A 112 5.31 20.54 -12.03
CA PRO A 112 6.09 19.32 -12.18
C PRO A 112 6.97 18.99 -10.97
N PHE A 113 7.17 19.94 -10.05
CA PHE A 113 8.05 19.79 -8.88
C PHE A 113 7.30 19.57 -7.56
N VAL A 114 5.96 19.67 -7.58
CA VAL A 114 5.12 19.45 -6.39
C VAL A 114 4.28 18.20 -6.59
N VAL A 115 4.49 17.21 -5.73
CA VAL A 115 3.72 15.97 -5.77
C VAL A 115 2.41 16.18 -5.00
N THR A 116 1.26 16.06 -5.68
CA THR A 116 -0.04 16.06 -5.01
C THR A 116 -0.24 14.71 -4.31
N LEU A 117 -0.36 14.75 -2.98
CA LEU A 117 -0.46 13.57 -2.14
C LEU A 117 -1.94 13.35 -1.73
N SER A 118 -2.37 12.08 -1.68
CA SER A 118 -3.68 11.64 -1.21
C SER A 118 -3.57 10.58 -0.10
N SER A 119 -4.69 10.20 0.48
CA SER A 119 -4.91 9.24 1.61
C SER A 119 -4.17 7.89 1.61
N THR A 120 -3.36 7.58 0.60
CA THR A 120 -2.65 6.30 0.43
C THR A 120 -1.14 6.39 0.62
N ILE A 121 -0.56 7.55 0.90
CA ILE A 121 0.90 7.69 0.93
C ILE A 121 1.44 7.42 2.33
N ASP A 122 2.12 6.28 2.45
CA ASP A 122 2.97 5.95 3.57
C ASP A 122 4.30 6.70 3.44
N LEU A 123 4.35 7.92 3.98
CA LEU A 123 5.54 8.78 3.99
C LEU A 123 6.73 8.14 4.72
N ALA A 124 6.50 7.12 5.57
CA ALA A 124 7.56 6.38 6.24
C ALA A 124 8.25 5.36 5.32
N SER A 125 7.61 4.97 4.22
CA SER A 125 8.13 3.99 3.24
C SER A 125 8.97 4.61 2.11
N GLU A 126 9.01 5.93 2.00
CA GLU A 126 9.66 6.62 0.89
C GLU A 126 11.15 6.84 1.14
N GLY A 127 11.94 5.91 0.58
CA GLY A 127 13.41 5.86 0.59
C GLY A 127 14.16 7.20 0.70
N GLY A 128 14.62 7.48 1.92
CA GLY A 128 15.88 8.16 2.23
C GLY A 128 15.95 9.68 2.05
N ARG A 129 15.06 10.32 1.28
CA ARG A 129 15.00 11.78 1.14
C ARG A 129 13.94 12.40 2.05
N PRO A 130 14.22 13.54 2.70
CA PRO A 130 13.22 14.21 3.52
C PRO A 130 12.11 14.80 2.65
N TRP A 131 10.90 14.82 3.20
CA TRP A 131 9.72 15.41 2.56
C TRP A 131 9.34 16.72 3.23
N PHE A 132 8.98 17.70 2.43
CA PHE A 132 8.36 18.93 2.91
C PHE A 132 6.99 19.10 2.26
N ILE A 133 5.95 19.02 3.09
CA ILE A 133 4.57 18.88 2.61
C ILE A 133 3.76 20.08 3.03
N LYS A 134 3.11 20.74 2.06
CA LYS A 134 2.15 21.81 2.29
C LYS A 134 0.72 21.26 2.37
N PHE A 135 0.06 21.54 3.48
CA PHE A 135 -1.35 21.26 3.71
C PHE A 135 -2.17 22.53 3.46
N TYR A 136 -3.16 22.44 2.57
CA TYR A 136 -3.96 23.59 2.14
C TYR A 136 -5.44 23.26 1.96
N SER A 137 -6.26 24.31 1.85
CA SER A 137 -7.65 24.24 1.35
C SER A 137 -7.77 25.12 0.10
N PRO A 138 -8.58 24.74 -0.90
CA PRO A 138 -8.78 25.54 -2.12
C PRO A 138 -9.36 26.94 -1.86
N LEU A 139 -10.17 27.14 -0.81
CA LEU A 139 -10.78 28.44 -0.53
C LEU A 139 -9.94 29.34 0.39
N CYS A 140 -8.74 28.88 0.77
CA CYS A 140 -7.84 29.61 1.66
C CYS A 140 -7.04 30.67 0.89
N SER A 141 -7.33 31.96 1.11
CA SER A 141 -6.64 33.09 0.47
C SER A 141 -5.12 33.06 0.72
N HIS A 142 -4.70 32.79 1.96
CA HIS A 142 -3.30 32.64 2.34
C HIS A 142 -2.59 31.50 1.60
N CYS A 143 -3.33 30.45 1.23
CA CYS A 143 -2.79 29.29 0.53
C CYS A 143 -2.44 29.64 -0.92
N HIS A 144 -3.26 30.47 -1.57
CA HIS A 144 -3.02 31.04 -2.90
C HIS A 144 -1.82 31.99 -2.90
N VAL A 145 -1.74 32.89 -1.92
CA VAL A 145 -0.59 33.80 -1.77
C VAL A 145 0.72 33.02 -1.60
N ALA A 146 0.69 31.93 -0.83
CA ALA A 146 1.85 31.07 -0.63
C ALA A 146 2.16 30.12 -1.81
N ALA A 147 1.28 29.99 -2.81
CA ALA A 147 1.44 28.98 -3.86
C ALA A 147 2.64 29.24 -4.79
N PRO A 148 2.85 30.47 -5.33
CA PRO A 148 4.01 30.75 -6.18
C PRO A 148 5.35 30.56 -5.45
N ALA A 149 5.43 30.98 -4.18
CA ALA A 149 6.62 30.80 -3.35
C ALA A 149 6.93 29.31 -3.14
N TRP A 150 5.90 28.49 -2.88
CA TRP A 150 6.03 27.04 -2.74
C TRP A 150 6.55 26.37 -4.01
N SER A 151 5.92 26.67 -5.16
CA SER A 151 6.33 26.16 -6.47
C SER A 151 7.76 26.57 -6.82
N LYS A 152 8.13 27.83 -6.56
CA LYS A 152 9.48 28.31 -6.82
C LYS A 152 10.51 27.62 -5.93
N LEU A 153 10.21 27.45 -4.63
CA LEU A 153 11.07 26.72 -3.70
C LEU A 153 11.26 25.26 -4.11
N ALA A 154 10.17 24.59 -4.50
CA ALA A 154 10.21 23.23 -5.03
C ALA A 154 11.11 23.16 -6.28
N SER A 155 10.98 24.13 -7.21
CA SER A 155 11.84 24.20 -8.39
C SER A 155 13.32 24.47 -8.08
N GLU A 156 13.66 25.04 -6.93
CA GLU A 156 15.05 25.32 -6.54
C GLU A 156 15.68 24.15 -5.78
N MET A 157 14.87 23.42 -4.99
CA MET A 157 15.37 22.43 -4.01
C MET A 157 14.98 20.97 -4.30
N THR A 158 14.11 20.71 -5.29
CA THR A 158 13.81 19.32 -5.71
C THR A 158 15.09 18.63 -6.13
N GLY A 159 15.34 17.48 -5.54
CA GLY A 159 16.59 16.73 -5.64
C GLY A 159 17.21 16.52 -4.26
N ALA A 160 17.24 17.56 -3.42
CA ALA A 160 17.67 17.49 -2.03
C ALA A 160 16.50 17.19 -1.08
N VAL A 161 15.32 17.76 -1.37
CA VAL A 161 14.08 17.57 -0.60
C VAL A 161 12.94 17.30 -1.57
N MET A 162 12.01 16.44 -1.17
CA MET A 162 10.77 16.19 -1.92
C MET A 162 9.69 17.17 -1.49
N PHE A 163 8.97 17.77 -2.44
CA PHE A 163 7.90 18.72 -2.15
C PHE A 163 6.54 18.08 -2.40
N GLY A 164 5.71 18.05 -1.36
CA GLY A 164 4.35 17.51 -1.41
C GLY A 164 3.29 18.59 -1.21
N ALA A 165 2.07 18.34 -1.70
CA ALA A 165 0.91 19.14 -1.37
C ALA A 165 -0.31 18.25 -1.10
N VAL A 166 -1.02 18.52 0.00
CA VAL A 166 -2.24 17.80 0.42
C VAL A 166 -3.42 18.78 0.44
N ASN A 167 -4.46 18.43 -0.31
CA ASN A 167 -5.74 19.14 -0.28
C ASN A 167 -6.60 18.61 0.87
N CYS A 168 -6.70 19.35 1.97
CA CYS A 168 -7.38 18.87 3.17
C CYS A 168 -8.91 18.80 3.08
N GLU A 169 -9.51 19.39 2.03
CA GLU A 169 -10.94 19.20 1.77
C GLU A 169 -11.23 17.85 1.10
N GLU A 170 -10.29 17.33 0.31
CA GLU A 170 -10.41 16.00 -0.30
C GLU A 170 -9.87 14.90 0.63
N ASP A 171 -8.72 15.15 1.26
CA ASP A 171 -7.98 14.18 2.07
C ASP A 171 -7.97 14.53 3.57
N TRP A 172 -9.15 14.81 4.12
CA TRP A 172 -9.31 15.26 5.53
C TRP A 172 -8.69 14.29 6.55
N GLN A 173 -8.67 12.99 6.26
CA GLN A 173 -8.09 11.96 7.12
C GLN A 173 -6.58 12.15 7.29
N VAL A 174 -5.87 12.48 6.20
CA VAL A 174 -4.42 12.75 6.20
C VAL A 174 -4.11 14.00 6.99
N CYS A 175 -4.92 15.05 6.81
CA CYS A 175 -4.72 16.30 7.55
C CYS A 175 -5.01 16.12 9.04
N ARG A 176 -6.00 15.29 9.39
CA ARG A 176 -6.29 14.93 10.78
C ARG A 176 -5.16 14.12 11.41
N SER A 177 -4.61 13.14 10.71
CA SER A 177 -3.47 12.35 11.22
C SER A 177 -2.21 13.21 11.39
N ALA A 178 -1.97 14.14 10.46
CA ALA A 178 -0.87 15.12 10.53
C ALA A 178 -1.16 16.30 11.49
N ARG A 179 -2.25 16.25 12.28
CA ARG A 179 -2.62 17.25 13.31
C ARG A 179 -2.75 18.68 12.76
N ILE A 180 -3.21 18.82 11.52
CA ILE A 180 -3.36 20.12 10.86
C ILE A 180 -4.59 20.85 11.40
N THR A 181 -4.39 22.05 11.93
CA THR A 181 -5.44 22.89 12.54
C THR A 181 -5.68 24.22 11.81
N SER A 182 -4.80 24.60 10.89
CA SER A 182 -4.89 25.85 10.13
C SER A 182 -4.25 25.72 8.75
N TYR A 183 -4.61 26.61 7.82
CA TYR A 183 -4.08 26.59 6.45
C TYR A 183 -3.45 27.96 6.07
N PRO A 184 -2.35 27.96 5.31
CA PRO A 184 -1.52 26.79 5.00
C PRO A 184 -0.74 26.31 6.23
N SER A 185 -0.44 25.03 6.26
CA SER A 185 0.51 24.43 7.21
C SER A 185 1.55 23.62 6.44
N TYR A 186 2.75 23.48 7.00
CA TYR A 186 3.86 22.77 6.39
C TYR A 186 4.43 21.76 7.37
N VAL A 187 4.72 20.55 6.92
CA VAL A 187 5.32 19.51 7.77
C VAL A 187 6.58 18.98 7.08
N PHE A 188 7.68 18.92 7.83
CA PHE A 188 8.95 18.33 7.38
C PHE A 188 9.12 16.93 7.97
N TYR A 189 9.26 15.92 7.11
CA TYR A 189 9.45 14.52 7.48
C TYR A 189 10.91 14.09 7.26
N PRO A 190 11.45 13.19 8.11
CA PRO A 190 10.74 12.37 9.11
C PRO A 190 10.56 13.01 10.50
N GLU A 191 11.10 14.20 10.75
CA GLU A 191 11.02 14.85 12.08
C GLU A 191 9.58 15.20 12.52
N GLU A 192 8.64 15.27 11.58
CA GLU A 192 7.23 15.66 11.78
C GLU A 192 7.07 17.07 12.37
N ASP A 193 8.04 17.95 12.10
CA ASP A 193 8.01 19.34 12.57
C ASP A 193 6.95 20.13 11.80
N LEU A 194 5.95 20.64 12.53
CA LEU A 194 4.84 21.43 11.98
C LEU A 194 5.14 22.93 12.03
N LEU A 195 5.01 23.60 10.87
CA LEU A 195 5.06 25.05 10.72
C LEU A 195 3.70 25.56 10.22
N THR A 196 3.12 26.55 10.90
CA THR A 196 1.80 27.11 10.55
C THR A 196 1.91 28.54 9.98
N GLY A 197 0.90 28.96 9.22
CA GLY A 197 0.74 30.32 8.72
C GLY A 197 1.41 30.60 7.37
N SER A 198 1.18 31.80 6.82
CA SER A 198 1.85 32.22 5.58
C SER A 198 3.34 32.43 5.84
N ARG A 199 4.18 31.95 4.93
CA ARG A 199 5.64 32.06 4.99
C ARG A 199 6.18 32.54 3.67
N SER A 200 7.21 33.37 3.71
CA SER A 200 8.01 33.73 2.55
C SER A 200 8.81 32.53 2.04
N LYS A 201 9.28 32.62 0.79
CA LYS A 201 10.14 31.59 0.19
C LYS A 201 11.43 31.41 1.01
N GLU A 202 11.99 32.52 1.49
CA GLU A 202 13.25 32.59 2.23
C GLU A 202 13.13 31.98 3.62
N GLU A 203 12.02 32.24 4.33
CA GLU A 203 11.75 31.58 5.62
C GLU A 203 11.64 30.06 5.47
N LEU A 204 10.88 29.60 4.47
CA LEU A 204 10.74 28.17 4.18
C LEU A 204 12.08 27.54 3.76
N ARG A 205 12.87 28.26 2.96
CA ARG A 205 14.21 27.82 2.54
C ARG A 205 15.14 27.64 3.76
N ASN A 206 15.22 28.63 4.63
CA ASN A 206 16.06 28.58 5.83
C ASN A 206 15.61 27.46 6.78
N TYR A 207 14.29 27.31 6.95
CA TYR A 207 13.71 26.25 7.75
C TYR A 207 14.13 24.84 7.28
N ILE A 208 14.15 24.61 5.96
CA ILE A 208 14.65 23.37 5.36
C ILE A 208 16.16 23.22 5.63
N LEU A 209 16.96 24.27 5.37
CA LEU A 209 18.41 24.21 5.49
C LEU A 209 18.89 23.88 6.92
N GLU A 210 18.18 24.35 7.94
CA GLU A 210 18.47 24.00 9.35
C GLU A 210 18.27 22.52 9.66
N ARG A 211 17.41 21.83 8.89
CA ARG A 211 17.02 20.43 9.10
C ARG A 211 17.64 19.49 8.08
N LEU A 212 18.14 20.03 6.97
CA LEU A 212 18.74 19.23 5.91
C LEU A 212 20.02 18.59 6.45
N ARG A 213 19.94 17.29 6.72
CA ARG A 213 21.13 16.49 7.04
C ARG A 213 21.93 16.32 5.77
N THR A 214 22.98 17.13 5.62
CA THR A 214 23.90 17.05 4.48
C THR A 214 25.21 16.44 4.91
N ASP A 215 25.79 15.65 4.02
CA ASP A 215 27.15 15.12 4.16
C ASP A 215 28.21 16.11 3.63
N LEU A 216 27.92 17.42 3.69
CA LEU A 216 28.85 18.48 3.25
C LEU A 216 30.05 18.55 4.20
N ILE A 217 31.22 18.18 3.69
CA ILE A 217 32.45 18.12 4.49
C ILE A 217 33.15 19.48 4.46
N ARG A 218 33.38 20.07 5.64
CA ARG A 218 34.25 21.24 5.77
C ARG A 218 35.66 20.78 6.09
N VAL A 219 36.60 21.01 5.17
CA VAL A 219 37.98 20.57 5.36
C VAL A 219 38.66 21.43 6.42
N LYS A 220 39.05 20.79 7.52
CA LYS A 220 39.67 21.47 8.69
C LYS A 220 41.19 21.56 8.59
N SER A 221 41.83 20.62 7.92
CA SER A 221 43.29 20.55 7.75
C SER A 221 43.66 19.61 6.61
N GLN A 222 44.90 19.68 6.12
CA GLN A 222 45.41 18.76 5.11
C GLN A 222 45.35 17.30 5.58
N LYS A 223 45.76 17.01 6.82
CA LYS A 223 45.67 15.65 7.40
C LYS A 223 44.23 15.14 7.47
N PHE A 224 43.27 16.03 7.73
CA PHE A 224 41.85 15.68 7.73
C PHE A 224 41.41 15.30 6.30
N TRP A 225 41.75 16.11 5.31
CA TRP A 225 41.43 15.83 3.90
C TRP A 225 42.05 14.52 3.40
N GLU A 226 43.32 14.27 3.69
CA GLU A 226 44.02 13.05 3.27
C GLU A 226 43.35 11.77 3.77
N ARG A 227 42.68 11.81 4.93
CA ARG A 227 41.87 10.71 5.44
C ARG A 227 40.49 10.68 4.78
N GLU A 228 39.80 11.81 4.75
CA GLU A 228 38.42 11.87 4.23
C GLU A 228 38.35 11.52 2.74
N LYS A 229 39.32 11.96 1.93
CA LYS A 229 39.32 11.73 0.47
C LYS A 229 39.30 10.25 0.08
N LEU A 230 39.67 9.35 0.98
CA LEU A 230 39.65 7.90 0.77
C LEU A 230 38.24 7.29 0.89
N ASN A 231 37.27 8.02 1.45
CA ASN A 231 35.90 7.52 1.66
C ASN A 231 35.05 7.50 0.39
N HIS A 232 35.44 8.25 -0.63
CA HIS A 232 34.73 8.32 -1.91
C HIS A 232 35.71 8.33 -3.07
N ASP A 233 35.37 7.64 -4.16
CA ASP A 233 36.18 7.67 -5.39
C ASP A 233 35.94 8.93 -6.23
N ASN A 234 34.86 9.66 -5.96
CA ASN A 234 34.48 10.87 -6.69
C ASN A 234 34.14 11.97 -5.69
N TRP A 235 34.53 13.20 -6.00
CA TRP A 235 34.31 14.37 -5.16
C TRP A 235 33.93 15.61 -5.97
N LEU A 236 33.12 16.47 -5.36
CA LEU A 236 32.94 17.86 -5.76
C LEU A 236 33.59 18.72 -4.68
N LEU A 237 34.67 19.40 -5.05
CA LEU A 237 35.39 20.35 -4.21
C LEU A 237 34.92 21.76 -4.53
N ILE A 238 34.55 22.49 -3.48
CA ILE A 238 34.20 23.90 -3.53
C ILE A 238 35.36 24.66 -2.89
N LEU A 239 36.06 25.46 -3.69
CA LEU A 239 37.28 26.16 -3.36
C LEU A 239 36.94 27.59 -2.96
N GLU A 240 37.11 27.94 -1.68
CA GLU A 240 36.69 29.22 -1.12
C GLU A 240 37.84 29.93 -0.42
N ASN A 241 37.87 31.26 -0.50
CA ASN A 241 38.76 32.11 0.31
C ASN A 241 38.08 32.61 1.59
N SER A 242 36.81 32.28 1.79
CA SER A 242 35.99 32.71 2.92
C SER A 242 35.68 31.53 3.85
N HIS A 243 35.60 31.80 5.16
CA HIS A 243 35.11 30.83 6.13
C HIS A 243 33.57 30.70 6.14
N TYR A 244 32.87 31.60 5.44
CA TYR A 244 31.42 31.53 5.28
C TYR A 244 31.04 30.50 4.22
N VAL A 245 30.21 29.52 4.59
CA VAL A 245 29.71 28.48 3.67
C VAL A 245 28.35 28.90 3.14
N GLN A 246 28.24 29.07 1.82
CA GLN A 246 27.01 29.50 1.18
C GLN A 246 25.88 28.46 1.36
N PRO A 247 24.63 28.88 1.64
CA PRO A 247 23.48 27.99 1.78
C PRO A 247 23.26 27.04 0.59
N GLU A 248 23.59 27.48 -0.62
CA GLU A 248 23.48 26.75 -1.88
C GLU A 248 24.29 25.45 -1.86
N TYR A 249 25.42 25.42 -1.16
CA TYR A 249 26.30 24.26 -1.09
C TYR A 249 25.69 23.09 -0.32
N TYR A 250 24.85 23.39 0.69
CA TYR A 250 24.07 22.36 1.38
C TYR A 250 23.04 21.72 0.47
N ILE A 251 22.43 22.53 -0.41
CA ILE A 251 21.46 22.03 -1.39
C ILE A 251 22.17 21.10 -2.38
N ILE A 252 23.32 21.53 -2.93
CA ILE A 252 24.13 20.71 -3.85
C ILE A 252 24.57 19.40 -3.16
N ALA A 253 25.07 19.47 -1.93
CA ALA A 253 25.45 18.29 -1.17
C ALA A 253 24.26 17.35 -0.90
N GLY A 254 23.07 17.90 -0.62
CA GLY A 254 21.85 17.12 -0.48
C GLY A 254 21.43 16.44 -1.79
N MET A 255 21.56 17.13 -2.94
CA MET A 255 21.24 16.58 -4.26
C MET A 255 22.20 15.48 -4.72
N LEU A 256 23.47 15.55 -4.30
CA LEU A 256 24.53 14.59 -4.63
C LEU A 256 24.75 13.53 -3.55
N ARG A 257 23.89 13.50 -2.54
CA ARG A 257 24.04 12.64 -1.37
C ARG A 257 24.15 11.17 -1.77
N GLY A 258 25.17 10.49 -1.24
CA GLY A 258 25.46 9.08 -1.50
C GLY A 258 26.09 8.79 -2.87
N LEU A 259 26.17 9.77 -3.77
CA LEU A 259 26.73 9.58 -5.12
C LEU A 259 28.23 9.89 -5.16
N LEU A 260 28.65 10.94 -4.46
CA LEU A 260 30.03 11.41 -4.38
C LEU A 260 30.21 12.28 -3.12
N GLY A 261 31.45 12.46 -2.67
CA GLY A 261 31.74 13.34 -1.54
C GLY A 261 31.69 14.82 -1.94
N VAL A 262 31.02 15.67 -1.16
CA VAL A 262 31.02 17.13 -1.41
C VAL A 262 31.78 17.81 -0.29
N ALA A 263 32.81 18.58 -0.62
CA ALA A 263 33.67 19.22 0.36
C ALA A 263 33.94 20.70 0.05
N VAL A 264 33.97 21.53 1.09
CA VAL A 264 34.44 22.91 1.02
C VAL A 264 35.87 22.97 1.52
N VAL A 265 36.76 23.49 0.68
CA VAL A 265 38.19 23.65 0.93
C VAL A 265 38.50 25.15 1.01
N HIS A 266 39.00 25.57 2.16
CA HIS A 266 39.49 26.93 2.32
C HIS A 266 40.91 27.05 1.76
N CYS A 267 41.16 27.97 0.83
CA CYS A 267 42.46 28.09 0.14
C CYS A 267 43.62 28.48 1.07
N GLY A 268 43.32 29.04 2.25
CA GLY A 268 44.32 29.28 3.30
C GLY A 268 44.71 28.03 4.10
N ILE A 269 43.92 26.95 4.06
CA ILE A 269 44.22 25.68 4.75
C ILE A 269 45.02 24.75 3.82
N MET A 270 44.66 24.71 2.54
CA MET A 270 45.39 24.00 1.48
C MET A 270 45.38 24.87 0.22
N PRO A 271 46.51 24.99 -0.50
CA PRO A 271 46.56 25.79 -1.71
C PRO A 271 45.57 25.26 -2.76
N CYS A 272 44.55 26.05 -3.10
CA CYS A 272 43.53 25.67 -4.08
C CYS A 272 44.08 25.36 -5.47
N SER A 273 45.28 25.88 -5.80
CA SER A 273 46.01 25.54 -7.02
C SER A 273 46.33 24.06 -7.16
N GLU A 274 46.46 23.31 -6.05
CA GLU A 274 46.76 21.87 -6.06
C GLU A 274 45.61 21.04 -6.66
N PHE A 275 44.38 21.55 -6.57
CA PHE A 275 43.19 20.86 -7.07
C PHE A 275 42.83 21.26 -8.50
N LYS A 276 43.33 22.39 -8.99
CA LYS A 276 42.95 22.90 -10.31
C LYS A 276 43.59 22.09 -11.44
N PRO A 277 42.92 21.92 -12.59
CA PRO A 277 43.48 21.19 -13.73
C PRO A 277 44.75 21.86 -14.27
N VAL A 278 45.77 21.07 -14.60
CA VAL A 278 47.12 21.56 -14.97
C VAL A 278 47.17 22.37 -16.28
N ASN A 279 46.14 22.26 -17.15
CA ASN A 279 46.15 22.80 -18.52
C ASN A 279 45.04 23.82 -18.85
N THR A 280 44.33 24.37 -17.88
CA THR A 280 43.27 25.37 -18.16
C THR A 280 43.79 26.79 -17.91
N ASN A 281 44.26 27.46 -18.96
CA ASN A 281 44.66 28.86 -18.92
C ASN A 281 43.50 29.85 -18.70
N GLU A 282 42.24 29.39 -18.54
CA GLU A 282 41.07 30.28 -18.57
C GLU A 282 39.90 29.93 -17.64
N ILE A 283 39.97 28.88 -16.80
CA ILE A 283 38.82 28.55 -15.94
C ILE A 283 39.08 28.99 -14.50
N THR A 284 38.62 30.21 -14.18
CA THR A 284 38.45 30.73 -12.81
C THR A 284 37.25 30.06 -12.13
N SER A 285 37.14 28.73 -12.21
CA SER A 285 36.09 28.05 -11.46
C SER A 285 36.55 27.76 -10.04
N ASP A 286 35.67 28.12 -9.11
CA ASP A 286 35.77 27.83 -7.69
C ASP A 286 35.17 26.47 -7.34
N MET A 287 34.75 25.67 -8.34
CA MET A 287 34.29 24.30 -8.16
C MET A 287 35.06 23.32 -9.04
N VAL A 288 35.48 22.20 -8.45
CA VAL A 288 36.31 21.18 -9.10
C VAL A 288 35.70 19.81 -8.85
N TYR A 289 35.44 19.06 -9.90
CA TYR A 289 35.18 17.64 -9.81
C TYR A 289 36.51 16.88 -9.75
N LEU A 290 36.65 16.00 -8.76
CA LEU A 290 37.85 15.19 -8.54
C LEU A 290 37.45 13.71 -8.61
N SER A 291 38.13 12.94 -9.43
CA SER A 291 37.84 11.51 -9.63
C SER A 291 39.09 10.67 -9.47
N LYS A 292 38.95 9.56 -8.75
CA LYS A 292 39.98 8.57 -8.52
C LYS A 292 40.05 7.61 -9.70
N GLN A 293 41.23 7.51 -10.30
CA GLN A 293 41.54 6.56 -11.36
C GLN A 293 42.37 5.39 -10.78
N ASN A 294 42.65 4.40 -11.63
CA ASN A 294 43.43 3.22 -11.26
C ASN A 294 44.79 3.64 -10.63
N LYS A 295 45.16 3.02 -9.50
CA LYS A 295 46.40 3.26 -8.71
C LYS A 295 46.46 4.58 -7.92
N ASP A 296 45.34 5.01 -7.32
CA ASP A 296 45.26 6.19 -6.43
C ASP A 296 45.63 7.54 -7.08
N VAL A 297 45.58 7.61 -8.41
CA VAL A 297 45.79 8.85 -9.17
C VAL A 297 44.49 9.64 -9.24
N TRP A 298 44.52 10.92 -8.88
CA TRP A 298 43.36 11.79 -8.91
C TRP A 298 43.40 12.70 -10.14
N ILE A 299 42.29 12.76 -10.88
CA ILE A 299 42.10 13.68 -12.00
C ILE A 299 41.08 14.74 -11.61
N SER A 300 41.34 15.98 -11.98
CA SER A 300 40.44 17.11 -11.75
C SER A 300 39.85 17.66 -13.04
N ALA A 301 38.58 18.08 -12.95
CA ALA A 301 37.85 18.80 -14.00
C ALA A 301 37.17 20.02 -13.39
N ALA A 302 37.26 21.17 -14.05
CA ALA A 302 36.60 22.39 -13.57
C ALA A 302 35.09 22.31 -13.83
N ILE A 303 34.29 22.68 -12.83
CA ILE A 303 32.83 22.72 -12.91
C ILE A 303 32.41 24.17 -12.81
N GLU A 304 31.77 24.75 -13.83
CA GLU A 304 31.30 26.14 -13.75
C GLU A 304 30.28 26.31 -12.61
N ASN A 305 30.43 27.38 -11.84
CA ASN A 305 29.47 27.74 -10.80
C ASN A 305 28.14 28.23 -11.42
N GLY A 306 27.05 28.12 -10.68
CA GLY A 306 25.71 28.46 -11.16
C GLY A 306 24.66 28.14 -10.11
N ASN A 307 23.40 28.02 -10.55
CA ASN A 307 22.38 27.52 -9.64
C ASN A 307 22.65 26.04 -9.27
N PRO A 308 22.17 25.56 -8.11
CA PRO A 308 22.44 24.20 -7.65
C PRO A 308 22.15 23.08 -8.66
N ARG A 309 21.08 23.20 -9.45
CA ARG A 309 20.69 22.17 -10.43
C ARG A 309 21.64 22.10 -11.61
N ASP A 310 22.07 23.25 -12.12
CA ASP A 310 23.02 23.30 -13.24
C ASP A 310 24.37 22.72 -12.81
N VAL A 311 24.82 23.05 -11.60
CA VAL A 311 26.04 22.47 -11.02
C VAL A 311 25.91 20.95 -10.92
N VAL A 312 24.81 20.45 -10.35
CA VAL A 312 24.57 19.00 -10.23
C VAL A 312 24.56 18.34 -11.61
N THR A 313 23.88 18.92 -12.59
CA THR A 313 23.82 18.37 -13.96
C THR A 313 25.22 18.25 -14.57
N ARG A 314 26.04 19.30 -14.45
CA ARG A 314 27.45 19.29 -14.92
C ARG A 314 28.28 18.23 -14.20
N VAL A 315 28.04 18.02 -12.91
CA VAL A 315 28.72 16.96 -12.13
C VAL A 315 28.30 15.57 -12.60
N LEU A 316 27.01 15.32 -12.86
CA LEU A 316 26.51 14.04 -13.38
C LEU A 316 27.11 13.67 -14.73
N HIS A 317 27.41 14.65 -15.59
CA HIS A 317 28.10 14.42 -16.85
C HIS A 317 29.52 13.88 -16.66
N ASN A 318 30.21 14.27 -15.59
CA ASN A 318 31.56 13.82 -15.28
C ASN A 318 31.60 12.46 -14.57
N LEU A 319 30.51 12.03 -13.96
CA LEU A 319 30.43 10.72 -13.31
C LEU A 319 30.52 9.56 -14.30
N PRO A 320 31.10 8.42 -13.89
CA PRO A 320 31.05 7.18 -14.67
C PRO A 320 29.61 6.82 -15.09
N ASP A 321 29.49 6.18 -16.25
CA ASP A 321 28.20 5.66 -16.71
C ASP A 321 27.85 4.35 -15.98
N ILE A 322 26.56 4.01 -15.94
CA ILE A 322 26.12 2.70 -15.42
C ILE A 322 26.58 1.58 -16.36
N ASN A 323 26.75 0.38 -15.81
CA ASN A 323 27.33 -0.76 -16.52
C ASN A 323 26.56 -1.08 -17.80
N TYR A 324 27.23 -1.07 -18.95
CA TYR A 324 26.64 -1.49 -20.21
C TYR A 324 26.67 -3.02 -20.32
N LEU A 325 25.50 -3.65 -20.42
CA LEU A 325 25.34 -5.09 -20.47
C LEU A 325 25.14 -5.59 -21.92
N THR A 326 26.03 -6.47 -22.33
CA THR A 326 25.88 -7.40 -23.47
C THR A 326 25.06 -8.64 -23.04
N PRO A 327 24.54 -9.46 -23.97
CA PRO A 327 23.86 -10.71 -23.63
C PRO A 327 24.67 -11.61 -22.69
N ASP A 328 25.96 -11.81 -22.97
CA ASP A 328 26.81 -12.67 -22.15
C ASP A 328 26.96 -12.11 -20.72
N SER A 329 27.28 -10.81 -20.60
CA SER A 329 27.40 -10.15 -19.28
C SER A 329 26.06 -10.06 -18.54
N PHE A 330 24.94 -10.01 -19.25
CA PHE A 330 23.62 -10.02 -18.65
C PHE A 330 23.33 -11.38 -18.01
N GLU A 331 23.60 -12.48 -18.71
CA GLU A 331 23.43 -13.84 -18.17
C GLU A 331 24.34 -14.09 -16.95
N LEU A 332 25.58 -13.59 -16.99
CA LEU A 332 26.50 -13.62 -15.84
C LEU A 332 25.92 -12.92 -14.60
N GLU A 333 25.28 -11.78 -14.78
CA GLU A 333 24.69 -10.99 -13.69
C GLU A 333 23.40 -11.61 -13.12
N LEU A 334 22.63 -12.37 -13.93
CA LEU A 334 21.44 -13.08 -13.46
C LEU A 334 21.75 -14.17 -12.41
N GLY A 335 22.98 -14.69 -12.40
CA GLY A 335 23.46 -15.67 -11.42
C GLY A 335 23.99 -15.05 -10.11
N SER A 336 23.97 -13.72 -9.98
CA SER A 336 24.48 -13.01 -8.81
C SER A 336 23.57 -13.17 -7.58
N ASP A 337 24.18 -13.16 -6.39
CA ASP A 337 23.46 -13.06 -5.11
C ASP A 337 22.87 -11.66 -4.85
N VAL A 338 23.23 -10.68 -5.69
CA VAL A 338 22.79 -9.29 -5.60
C VAL A 338 21.70 -9.04 -6.65
N PRO A 339 20.56 -8.43 -6.29
CA PRO A 339 19.53 -8.05 -7.25
C PRO A 339 20.06 -7.11 -8.34
N LEU A 340 19.58 -7.32 -9.56
CA LEU A 340 20.03 -6.60 -10.75
C LEU A 340 18.90 -5.70 -11.28
N LEU A 341 19.13 -4.39 -11.29
CA LEU A 341 18.25 -3.40 -11.89
C LEU A 341 18.73 -3.06 -13.29
N ILE A 342 17.88 -3.23 -14.30
CA ILE A 342 18.25 -2.95 -15.69
C ILE A 342 17.38 -1.87 -16.30
N TYR A 343 18.05 -0.94 -16.97
CA TYR A 343 17.46 0.07 -17.81
C TYR A 343 17.57 -0.32 -19.30
N PHE A 344 16.44 -0.64 -19.91
CA PHE A 344 16.34 -1.00 -21.33
C PHE A 344 15.98 0.23 -22.18
N GLN A 345 16.76 0.46 -23.24
CA GLN A 345 16.59 1.61 -24.13
C GLN A 345 16.74 1.22 -25.60
N LEU A 346 16.06 1.94 -26.50
CA LEU A 346 16.13 1.68 -27.94
C LEU A 346 17.30 2.40 -28.63
N GLY A 347 17.66 3.60 -28.18
CA GLY A 347 18.60 4.51 -28.87
C GLY A 347 19.61 5.23 -27.96
N ALA A 348 20.04 6.43 -28.37
CA ALA A 348 21.06 7.23 -27.68
C ALA A 348 20.56 7.85 -26.36
N GLN A 349 21.51 8.35 -25.56
CA GLN A 349 21.28 8.89 -24.21
C GLN A 349 20.26 10.05 -24.23
N THR A 350 19.17 9.91 -23.47
CA THR A 350 18.20 10.98 -23.14
C THR A 350 18.59 11.70 -21.84
N ASP A 351 18.03 12.86 -21.51
CA ASP A 351 18.27 13.53 -20.20
C ASP A 351 17.99 12.62 -18.98
N LEU A 352 17.00 11.73 -19.10
CA LEU A 352 16.70 10.70 -18.10
C LEU A 352 17.90 9.77 -17.81
N HIS A 353 18.82 9.58 -18.77
CA HIS A 353 20.02 8.77 -18.64
C HIS A 353 20.98 9.33 -17.58
N LEU A 354 21.12 10.66 -17.50
CA LEU A 354 21.99 11.30 -16.50
C LEU A 354 21.45 11.13 -15.09
N GLU A 355 20.14 11.27 -14.95
CA GLU A 355 19.44 11.10 -13.68
C GLU A 355 19.51 9.65 -13.20
N VAL A 356 19.45 8.65 -14.10
CA VAL A 356 19.55 7.22 -13.73
C VAL A 356 20.88 6.89 -13.03
N LYS A 357 21.96 7.65 -13.26
CA LYS A 357 23.22 7.49 -12.52
C LYS A 357 23.03 7.68 -11.01
N LYS A 358 22.07 8.49 -10.57
CA LYS A 358 21.76 8.68 -9.15
C LYS A 358 21.19 7.42 -8.49
N LEU A 359 20.69 6.44 -9.26
CA LEU A 359 20.19 5.19 -8.70
C LEU A 359 21.29 4.40 -7.99
N THR A 360 22.56 4.53 -8.38
CA THR A 360 23.68 3.85 -7.69
C THR A 360 23.80 4.28 -6.23
N ALA A 361 23.53 5.56 -5.95
CA ALA A 361 23.47 6.10 -4.60
C ALA A 361 22.22 5.65 -3.83
N LEU A 362 21.06 5.60 -4.51
CA LEU A 362 19.77 5.24 -3.89
C LEU A 362 19.64 3.72 -3.63
N LEU A 363 20.40 2.91 -4.35
CA LEU A 363 20.37 1.45 -4.37
C LEU A 363 21.80 0.86 -4.25
N PRO A 364 22.50 1.08 -3.12
CA PRO A 364 23.89 0.62 -2.95
C PRO A 364 24.03 -0.91 -2.95
N ASN A 365 22.94 -1.64 -2.69
CA ASN A 365 22.91 -3.11 -2.67
C ASN A 365 22.31 -3.71 -3.96
N PHE A 366 22.46 -3.02 -5.10
CA PHE A 366 22.00 -3.47 -6.40
C PHE A 366 23.13 -3.41 -7.41
N ASN A 367 23.16 -4.40 -8.31
CA ASN A 367 23.87 -4.25 -9.57
C ASN A 367 22.97 -3.44 -10.49
N ILE A 368 23.51 -2.38 -11.10
CA ILE A 368 22.73 -1.49 -11.97
C ILE A 368 23.35 -1.49 -13.36
N GLY A 369 22.56 -1.91 -14.34
CA GLY A 369 23.00 -2.05 -15.72
C GLY A 369 22.07 -1.39 -16.72
N ARG A 370 22.58 -1.24 -17.95
CA ARG A 370 21.79 -0.81 -19.11
C ARG A 370 21.95 -1.75 -20.28
N VAL A 371 20.85 -1.98 -20.99
CA VAL A 371 20.82 -2.78 -22.22
C VAL A 371 20.30 -1.89 -23.36
N GLN A 372 21.00 -1.90 -24.49
CA GLN A 372 20.55 -1.24 -25.72
C GLN A 372 19.81 -2.25 -26.61
N CYS A 373 18.49 -2.22 -26.57
CA CYS A 373 17.63 -3.10 -27.37
C CYS A 373 17.73 -2.84 -28.88
N GLY A 374 18.15 -1.65 -29.30
CA GLY A 374 18.48 -1.38 -30.70
C GLY A 374 19.69 -2.19 -31.20
N ARG A 375 20.60 -2.58 -30.30
CA ARG A 375 21.77 -3.42 -30.62
C ARG A 375 21.52 -4.90 -30.34
N TRP A 376 20.72 -5.21 -29.32
CA TRP A 376 20.40 -6.58 -28.91
C TRP A 376 18.87 -6.82 -28.90
N PRO A 377 18.21 -6.83 -30.07
CA PRO A 377 16.76 -6.94 -30.15
C PRO A 377 16.23 -8.29 -29.67
N ASP A 378 16.99 -9.37 -29.88
CA ASP A 378 16.55 -10.72 -29.51
C ASP A 378 16.50 -10.92 -27.98
N LEU A 379 17.48 -10.37 -27.25
CA LEU A 379 17.47 -10.34 -25.78
C LEU A 379 16.25 -9.59 -25.23
N CYS A 380 15.90 -8.45 -25.82
CA CYS A 380 14.74 -7.68 -25.35
C CYS A 380 13.42 -8.35 -25.75
N ARG A 381 13.37 -9.03 -26.90
CA ARG A 381 12.20 -9.79 -27.35
C ARG A 381 11.95 -11.02 -26.47
N SER A 382 12.99 -11.73 -26.02
CA SER A 382 12.82 -12.88 -25.11
C SER A 382 12.26 -12.47 -23.75
N LEU A 383 12.49 -11.23 -23.34
CA LEU A 383 11.92 -10.63 -22.12
C LEU A 383 10.59 -9.90 -22.38
N SER A 384 10.02 -10.02 -23.58
CA SER A 384 8.77 -9.36 -24.00
C SER A 384 8.78 -7.82 -23.85
N ILE A 385 9.94 -7.18 -23.97
CA ILE A 385 10.09 -5.74 -23.83
C ILE A 385 9.65 -5.04 -25.12
N ASN A 386 8.53 -4.33 -25.07
CA ASN A 386 7.91 -3.65 -26.22
C ASN A 386 7.74 -2.12 -26.03
N ARG A 387 8.13 -1.58 -24.86
CA ARG A 387 8.08 -0.16 -24.51
C ARG A 387 9.48 0.30 -24.13
N TYR A 388 9.81 1.56 -24.45
CA TYR A 388 11.08 2.17 -24.07
C TYR A 388 10.90 3.60 -23.54
N PRO A 389 11.73 4.03 -22.57
CA PRO A 389 12.60 3.18 -21.76
C PRO A 389 11.78 2.24 -20.86
N MET A 390 12.35 1.08 -20.54
CA MET A 390 11.75 0.09 -19.63
C MET A 390 12.73 -0.22 -18.51
N VAL A 391 12.23 -0.40 -17.29
CA VAL A 391 13.03 -0.78 -16.13
C VAL A 391 12.56 -2.12 -15.61
N ALA A 392 13.48 -3.03 -15.33
CA ALA A 392 13.18 -4.32 -14.72
C ALA A 392 14.09 -4.60 -13.54
N VAL A 393 13.58 -5.34 -12.56
CA VAL A 393 14.35 -5.87 -11.44
C VAL A 393 14.42 -7.38 -11.58
N PHE A 394 15.62 -7.91 -11.68
CA PHE A 394 15.90 -9.33 -11.58
C PHE A 394 16.28 -9.66 -10.15
N LYS A 395 15.57 -10.62 -9.57
CA LYS A 395 15.60 -10.89 -8.12
C LYS A 395 16.64 -11.93 -7.77
N ARG A 396 17.10 -11.88 -6.51
CA ARG A 396 17.90 -12.96 -5.93
C ARG A 396 17.07 -14.26 -5.91
N GLY A 397 17.65 -15.35 -6.41
CA GLY A 397 16.97 -16.65 -6.49
C GLY A 397 16.10 -16.82 -7.75
N GLY A 398 16.12 -15.83 -8.66
CA GLY A 398 15.45 -15.90 -9.95
C GLY A 398 14.09 -15.20 -10.01
N GLY A 399 13.58 -15.05 -11.23
CA GLY A 399 12.38 -14.26 -11.51
C GLY A 399 12.68 -12.77 -11.63
N HIS A 400 11.72 -12.04 -12.20
CA HIS A 400 11.84 -10.60 -12.42
C HIS A 400 10.47 -9.92 -12.28
N GLU A 401 10.49 -8.60 -12.22
CA GLU A 401 9.31 -7.75 -12.36
C GLU A 401 9.62 -6.55 -13.26
N MET A 402 8.61 -6.10 -13.99
CA MET A 402 8.65 -4.91 -14.84
C MET A 402 8.10 -3.67 -14.12
N PHE A 403 8.76 -2.51 -14.32
CA PHE A 403 8.32 -1.23 -13.76
C PHE A 403 7.35 -0.47 -14.67
N HIS A 404 6.11 -0.28 -14.23
CA HIS A 404 5.08 0.40 -15.02
C HIS A 404 4.65 1.78 -14.46
N GLY A 405 5.31 2.25 -13.39
CA GLY A 405 5.00 3.53 -12.77
C GLY A 405 5.47 4.75 -13.56
N LYS A 406 5.31 5.94 -12.98
CA LYS A 406 5.92 7.17 -13.51
C LYS A 406 7.43 7.03 -13.48
N THR A 407 8.10 7.37 -14.57
CA THR A 407 9.55 7.22 -14.75
C THR A 407 10.35 8.29 -13.98
N THR A 408 10.17 8.35 -12.66
CA THR A 408 10.96 9.16 -11.74
C THR A 408 11.95 8.28 -10.99
N LEU A 409 13.09 8.84 -10.58
CA LEU A 409 14.11 8.08 -9.86
C LEU A 409 13.60 7.48 -8.55
N ASP A 410 12.80 8.22 -7.78
CA ASP A 410 12.22 7.72 -6.53
C ASP A 410 11.29 6.55 -6.74
N ALA A 411 10.43 6.64 -7.76
CA ALA A 411 9.48 5.58 -8.06
C ALA A 411 10.21 4.31 -8.50
N ILE A 412 11.26 4.46 -9.33
CA ILE A 412 12.13 3.35 -9.75
C ILE A 412 12.87 2.76 -8.54
N ALA A 413 13.49 3.59 -7.70
CA ALA A 413 14.25 3.12 -6.54
C ALA A 413 13.35 2.42 -5.50
N ARG A 414 12.14 2.94 -5.27
CA ARG A 414 11.15 2.30 -4.40
C ARG A 414 10.71 0.95 -4.95
N PHE A 415 10.31 0.93 -6.23
CA PHE A 415 9.98 -0.31 -6.91
C PHE A 415 11.11 -1.34 -6.83
N ALA A 416 12.35 -0.92 -7.07
CA ALA A 416 13.52 -1.79 -6.99
C ALA A 416 13.65 -2.45 -5.61
N LYS A 417 13.59 -1.65 -4.54
CA LYS A 417 13.66 -2.13 -3.15
C LYS A 417 12.52 -3.10 -2.82
N GLU A 418 11.28 -2.72 -3.12
CA GLU A 418 10.11 -3.55 -2.85
C GLU A 418 10.14 -4.86 -3.64
N SER A 419 10.48 -4.78 -4.93
CA SER A 419 10.52 -5.94 -5.82
C SER A 419 11.61 -6.92 -5.40
N ALA A 420 12.82 -6.44 -5.11
CA ALA A 420 13.92 -7.28 -4.68
C ALA A 420 13.69 -7.94 -3.31
N ALA A 421 12.99 -7.26 -2.40
CA ALA A 421 12.62 -7.83 -1.10
C ALA A 421 11.55 -8.93 -1.22
N ALA A 422 10.62 -8.80 -2.16
CA ALA A 422 9.54 -9.76 -2.39
C ALA A 422 10.00 -10.95 -3.26
N THR A 423 10.85 -11.82 -2.74
CA THR A 423 11.39 -12.99 -3.46
C THR A 423 10.32 -14.03 -3.81
N ASN A 424 9.23 -14.13 -3.03
CA ASN A 424 8.08 -15.00 -3.31
C ASN A 424 7.02 -14.36 -4.23
N PHE A 425 7.38 -13.33 -4.98
CA PHE A 425 6.53 -12.71 -6.00
C PHE A 425 7.31 -12.53 -7.29
N LYS A 426 6.74 -12.89 -8.44
CA LYS A 426 7.41 -12.67 -9.74
C LYS A 426 6.42 -12.54 -10.88
N GLU A 427 6.84 -11.84 -11.92
CA GLU A 427 6.13 -11.87 -13.20
C GLU A 427 6.43 -13.20 -13.91
N ILE A 428 5.40 -13.79 -14.53
CA ILE A 428 5.50 -15.11 -15.17
C ILE A 428 4.89 -15.11 -16.57
N ASN A 429 5.50 -15.90 -17.44
CA ASN A 429 4.98 -16.18 -18.78
C ASN A 429 4.04 -17.42 -18.79
N PRO A 430 3.42 -17.78 -19.93
CA PRO A 430 2.49 -18.90 -20.01
C PRO A 430 3.10 -20.27 -19.61
N ASP A 431 4.36 -20.53 -19.92
CA ASP A 431 5.02 -21.80 -19.58
C ASP A 431 5.31 -21.89 -18.08
N GLU A 432 5.70 -20.76 -17.47
CA GLU A 432 5.89 -20.64 -16.02
C GLU A 432 4.57 -20.72 -15.27
N PHE A 433 3.50 -20.13 -15.80
CA PHE A 433 2.16 -20.26 -15.24
C PHE A 433 1.70 -21.72 -15.20
N GLY A 434 1.85 -22.44 -16.33
CA GLY A 434 1.53 -23.86 -16.40
C GLY A 434 2.32 -24.70 -15.39
N ARG A 435 3.60 -24.38 -15.14
CA ARG A 435 4.39 -25.04 -14.09
C ARG A 435 3.91 -24.67 -12.68
N ALA A 436 3.65 -23.39 -12.42
CA ALA A 436 3.28 -22.90 -11.09
C ALA A 436 1.98 -23.55 -10.58
N ILE A 437 0.94 -23.61 -11.43
CA ILE A 437 -0.36 -24.20 -11.04
C ILE A 437 -0.30 -25.72 -10.80
N ASN A 438 0.73 -26.39 -11.35
CA ASN A 438 0.94 -27.83 -11.20
C ASN A 438 1.88 -28.18 -10.03
N GLN A 439 2.65 -27.21 -9.51
CA GLN A 439 3.60 -27.43 -8.41
C GLN A 439 2.96 -27.28 -7.03
N GLY A 440 1.95 -26.42 -6.90
CA GLY A 440 1.27 -26.18 -5.63
C GLY A 440 0.35 -24.96 -5.70
N PRO A 441 -0.17 -24.50 -4.55
CA PRO A 441 -0.97 -23.29 -4.51
C PRO A 441 -0.20 -22.09 -5.07
N VAL A 442 -0.85 -21.33 -5.95
CA VAL A 442 -0.29 -20.08 -6.49
C VAL A 442 -1.37 -19.00 -6.55
N LEU A 443 -1.08 -17.81 -6.00
CA LEU A 443 -1.91 -16.63 -6.16
C LEU A 443 -1.40 -15.83 -7.37
N VAL A 444 -2.21 -15.76 -8.43
CA VAL A 444 -1.83 -15.10 -9.68
C VAL A 444 -2.67 -13.85 -9.89
N ASP A 445 -2.00 -12.71 -10.04
CA ASP A 445 -2.62 -11.45 -10.43
C ASP A 445 -2.55 -11.24 -11.95
N PHE A 446 -3.71 -11.18 -12.58
CA PHE A 446 -3.84 -10.86 -14.00
C PHE A 446 -4.09 -9.37 -14.14
N TYR A 447 -3.13 -8.67 -14.74
CA TYR A 447 -3.09 -7.21 -14.70
C TYR A 447 -2.74 -6.60 -16.05
N ALA A 448 -2.87 -5.27 -16.15
CA ALA A 448 -2.43 -4.49 -17.29
C ALA A 448 -1.56 -3.30 -16.83
N PRO A 449 -0.43 -3.00 -17.48
CA PRO A 449 0.45 -1.88 -17.13
C PRO A 449 -0.21 -0.50 -17.13
N TRP A 450 -1.23 -0.30 -17.97
CA TRP A 450 -1.95 0.97 -18.10
C TRP A 450 -3.08 1.12 -17.09
N CYS A 451 -3.35 0.12 -16.25
CA CYS A 451 -4.46 0.10 -15.30
C CYS A 451 -3.99 0.65 -13.93
N PRO A 452 -4.40 1.85 -13.51
CA PRO A 452 -3.96 2.42 -12.23
C PRO A 452 -4.30 1.56 -11.01
N PRO A 453 -5.49 0.93 -10.91
CA PRO A 453 -5.79 0.03 -9.80
C PRO A 453 -4.88 -1.21 -9.75
N CYS A 454 -4.38 -1.67 -10.90
CA CYS A 454 -3.42 -2.77 -11.01
C CYS A 454 -2.08 -2.37 -10.40
N LEU A 455 -1.57 -1.20 -10.79
CA LEU A 455 -0.29 -0.69 -10.28
C LEU A 455 -0.30 -0.43 -8.77
N ARG A 456 -1.48 -0.14 -8.19
CA ARG A 456 -1.66 -0.03 -6.74
C ARG A 456 -1.74 -1.36 -6.01
N LEU A 457 -2.13 -2.44 -6.68
CA LEU A 457 -2.24 -3.78 -6.09
C LEU A 457 -0.88 -4.48 -6.02
N LEU A 458 0.00 -4.28 -7.00
CA LEU A 458 1.32 -4.95 -7.05
C LEU A 458 2.15 -4.76 -5.74
N PRO A 459 2.28 -3.55 -5.15
CA PRO A 459 2.98 -3.40 -3.87
C PRO A 459 2.31 -4.15 -2.71
N GLU A 460 0.99 -4.27 -2.71
CA GLU A 460 0.25 -5.00 -1.67
C GLU A 460 0.42 -6.52 -1.81
N LEU A 461 0.52 -7.02 -3.05
CA LEU A 461 0.89 -8.41 -3.33
C LEU A 461 2.32 -8.71 -2.91
N ARG A 462 3.27 -7.80 -3.16
CA ARG A 462 4.66 -7.93 -2.68
C ARG A 462 4.69 -8.05 -1.15
N LYS A 463 4.02 -7.14 -0.43
CA LYS A 463 3.93 -7.19 1.03
C LYS A 463 3.32 -8.50 1.52
N ALA A 464 2.19 -8.92 0.94
CA ALA A 464 1.54 -10.17 1.33
C ALA A 464 2.42 -11.40 1.03
N SER A 465 3.12 -11.44 -0.10
CA SER A 465 3.98 -12.55 -0.50
C SER A 465 5.13 -12.80 0.49
N ALA A 466 5.59 -11.75 1.18
CA ALA A 466 6.65 -11.84 2.18
C ALA A 466 6.20 -12.53 3.48
N GLU A 467 4.89 -12.65 3.73
CA GLU A 467 4.33 -13.32 4.92
C GLU A 467 4.24 -14.85 4.74
N PHE A 468 4.49 -15.36 3.53
CA PHE A 468 4.33 -16.78 3.21
C PHE A 468 5.61 -17.42 2.70
N ASP A 469 5.88 -18.63 3.20
CA ASP A 469 6.94 -19.48 2.66
C ASP A 469 6.57 -19.96 1.23
N PRO A 470 7.48 -19.88 0.25
CA PRO A 470 7.24 -20.34 -1.12
C PRO A 470 6.81 -21.81 -1.24
N SER A 471 7.13 -22.65 -0.25
CA SER A 471 6.68 -24.05 -0.19
C SER A 471 5.20 -24.21 0.15
N VAL A 472 4.58 -23.20 0.74
CA VAL A 472 3.15 -23.20 1.09
C VAL A 472 2.32 -22.62 -0.04
N ILE A 473 2.76 -21.47 -0.58
CA ILE A 473 2.14 -20.80 -1.72
C ILE A 473 3.16 -19.88 -2.39
N SER A 474 3.08 -19.83 -3.71
CA SER A 474 3.79 -18.84 -4.52
C SER A 474 2.87 -17.69 -4.95
N PHE A 475 3.44 -16.51 -5.16
CA PHE A 475 2.71 -15.37 -5.71
C PHE A 475 3.28 -14.99 -7.07
N ALA A 476 2.41 -14.63 -8.00
CA ALA A 476 2.83 -14.26 -9.34
C ALA A 476 1.93 -13.20 -9.96
N SER A 477 2.43 -12.57 -11.03
CA SER A 477 1.66 -11.67 -11.87
C SER A 477 1.82 -12.02 -13.35
N VAL A 478 0.77 -11.75 -14.13
CA VAL A 478 0.73 -11.97 -15.58
C VAL A 478 0.29 -10.66 -16.24
N ASP A 479 1.15 -10.11 -17.10
CA ASP A 479 0.78 -8.98 -17.95
C ASP A 479 -0.11 -9.46 -19.10
N CYS A 480 -1.41 -9.13 -19.02
CA CYS A 480 -2.39 -9.50 -20.03
C CYS A 480 -2.28 -8.70 -21.34
N THR A 481 -1.51 -7.62 -21.36
CA THR A 481 -1.20 -6.88 -22.59
C THR A 481 -0.15 -7.61 -23.44
N ILE A 482 0.65 -8.47 -22.81
CA ILE A 482 1.61 -9.36 -23.48
C ILE A 482 0.98 -10.74 -23.70
N HIS A 483 0.33 -11.30 -22.68
CA HIS A 483 -0.19 -12.66 -22.66
C HIS A 483 -1.73 -12.74 -22.75
N MET A 484 -2.30 -12.03 -23.74
CA MET A 484 -3.76 -11.90 -23.91
C MET A 484 -4.50 -13.24 -23.98
N GLU A 485 -3.93 -14.23 -24.69
CA GLU A 485 -4.59 -15.53 -24.85
C GLU A 485 -4.68 -16.31 -23.52
N LEU A 486 -3.64 -16.26 -22.68
CA LEU A 486 -3.67 -16.86 -21.35
C LEU A 486 -4.78 -16.21 -20.50
N CYS A 487 -4.86 -14.88 -20.48
CA CYS A 487 -5.87 -14.17 -19.71
C CYS A 487 -7.30 -14.47 -20.21
N ARG A 488 -7.50 -14.60 -21.53
CA ARG A 488 -8.78 -14.98 -22.14
C ARG A 488 -9.19 -16.40 -21.75
N GLN A 489 -8.26 -17.36 -21.78
CA GLN A 489 -8.51 -18.74 -21.38
C GLN A 489 -8.97 -18.85 -19.92
N HIS A 490 -8.41 -18.01 -19.05
CA HIS A 490 -8.78 -17.92 -17.64
C HIS A 490 -9.94 -16.95 -17.35
N ARG A 491 -10.66 -16.51 -18.39
CA ARG A 491 -11.86 -15.66 -18.32
C ARG A 491 -11.64 -14.34 -17.57
N VAL A 492 -10.45 -13.76 -17.73
CA VAL A 492 -10.13 -12.44 -17.18
C VAL A 492 -10.77 -11.36 -18.06
N ASN A 493 -11.86 -10.77 -17.57
CA ASN A 493 -12.59 -9.72 -18.29
C ASN A 493 -12.35 -8.31 -17.73
N VAL A 494 -11.70 -8.19 -16.58
CA VAL A 494 -11.37 -6.93 -15.92
C VAL A 494 -9.97 -6.99 -15.30
N TYR A 495 -9.35 -5.83 -15.10
CA TYR A 495 -8.07 -5.74 -14.42
C TYR A 495 -8.14 -4.84 -13.16
N PRO A 496 -7.39 -5.18 -12.09
CA PRO A 496 -6.76 -6.47 -11.87
C PRO A 496 -7.80 -7.55 -11.53
N THR A 497 -7.52 -8.78 -11.94
CA THR A 497 -8.23 -9.99 -11.48
C THR A 497 -7.22 -10.92 -10.84
N THR A 498 -7.30 -11.11 -9.53
CA THR A 498 -6.38 -11.99 -8.80
C THR A 498 -7.09 -13.29 -8.42
N MET A 499 -6.48 -14.42 -8.75
CA MET A 499 -7.04 -15.75 -8.52
C MET A 499 -6.04 -16.68 -7.85
N LEU A 500 -6.50 -17.44 -6.86
CA LEU A 500 -5.75 -18.53 -6.24
C LEU A 500 -6.05 -19.83 -6.98
N TYR A 501 -5.00 -20.46 -7.50
CA TYR A 501 -5.03 -21.78 -8.10
C TYR A 501 -4.55 -22.80 -7.08
N ASN A 502 -5.31 -23.87 -6.91
CA ASN A 502 -4.94 -25.01 -6.08
C ASN A 502 -5.50 -26.28 -6.76
N MET A 503 -4.68 -27.29 -7.00
CA MET A 503 -4.97 -28.46 -7.87
C MET A 503 -6.32 -29.15 -7.61
N THR A 504 -6.89 -28.99 -6.41
CA THR A 504 -8.10 -29.67 -5.97
C THR A 504 -9.38 -28.83 -6.02
N LYS A 505 -9.29 -27.51 -6.26
CA LYS A 505 -10.45 -26.60 -6.22
C LYS A 505 -10.48 -25.67 -7.44
N LYS A 506 -11.69 -25.22 -7.81
CA LYS A 506 -11.85 -24.17 -8.82
C LYS A 506 -11.08 -22.91 -8.39
N PRO A 507 -10.49 -22.15 -9.34
CA PRO A 507 -9.76 -20.93 -9.00
C PRO A 507 -10.63 -19.97 -8.18
N MET A 508 -10.13 -19.53 -7.04
CA MET A 508 -10.86 -18.64 -6.13
C MET A 508 -10.43 -17.19 -6.37
N THR A 509 -11.39 -16.30 -6.58
CA THR A 509 -11.09 -14.88 -6.83
C THR A 509 -10.90 -14.13 -5.51
N LEU A 510 -9.85 -13.33 -5.43
CA LEU A 510 -9.58 -12.46 -4.30
C LEU A 510 -10.48 -11.20 -4.35
N GLY A 511 -11.16 -10.90 -3.25
CA GLY A 511 -11.97 -9.68 -3.11
C GLY A 511 -11.21 -8.47 -2.55
N GLY A 512 -10.19 -8.70 -1.73
CA GLY A 512 -9.42 -7.65 -1.04
C GLY A 512 -8.25 -7.09 -1.85
N ARG A 513 -7.81 -5.86 -1.53
CA ARG A 513 -6.70 -5.17 -2.24
C ARG A 513 -5.58 -4.69 -1.33
N LYS A 514 -5.69 -4.96 -0.03
CA LYS A 514 -4.71 -4.60 0.97
C LYS A 514 -3.98 -5.85 1.41
N ALA A 515 -2.71 -5.71 1.76
CA ALA A 515 -1.85 -6.82 2.16
C ALA A 515 -2.50 -7.69 3.24
N ASN A 516 -3.10 -7.07 4.27
CA ASN A 516 -3.80 -7.79 5.34
C ASN A 516 -4.98 -8.64 4.84
N HIS A 517 -5.78 -8.14 3.89
CA HIS A 517 -6.88 -8.91 3.31
C HIS A 517 -6.39 -10.02 2.39
N ILE A 518 -5.27 -9.80 1.68
CA ILE A 518 -4.64 -10.84 0.85
C ILE A 518 -4.12 -11.98 1.74
N VAL A 519 -3.42 -11.64 2.82
CA VAL A 519 -2.93 -12.60 3.82
C VAL A 519 -4.09 -13.40 4.40
N GLU A 520 -5.14 -12.72 4.86
CA GLU A 520 -6.34 -13.36 5.42
C GLU A 520 -6.99 -14.34 4.42
N PHE A 521 -7.16 -13.92 3.16
CA PHE A 521 -7.72 -14.74 2.10
C PHE A 521 -6.88 -16.00 1.83
N VAL A 522 -5.56 -15.84 1.75
CA VAL A 522 -4.62 -16.95 1.50
C VAL A 522 -4.66 -17.94 2.67
N GLU A 523 -4.60 -17.47 3.91
CA GLU A 523 -4.70 -18.31 5.09
C GLU A 523 -6.01 -19.10 5.14
N ASP A 524 -7.13 -18.44 4.86
CA ASP A 524 -8.46 -19.06 4.86
C ASP A 524 -8.67 -20.08 3.75
N THR A 525 -7.94 -19.92 2.65
CA THR A 525 -8.06 -20.79 1.48
C THR A 525 -7.13 -22.00 1.59
N ILE A 526 -5.89 -21.81 2.05
CA ILE A 526 -4.89 -22.87 2.13
C ILE A 526 -5.02 -23.68 3.42
N ARG A 527 -5.33 -23.03 4.54
CA ARG A 527 -5.42 -23.64 5.87
C ARG A 527 -6.81 -23.39 6.47
N PRO A 528 -7.89 -23.87 5.82
CA PRO A 528 -9.24 -23.61 6.28
C PRO A 528 -9.42 -24.16 7.70
N LYS A 529 -9.90 -23.29 8.60
CA LYS A 529 -10.22 -23.67 9.99
C LYS A 529 -11.61 -24.25 10.13
N VAL A 530 -12.44 -24.05 9.11
CA VAL A 530 -13.73 -24.70 8.96
C VAL A 530 -13.51 -25.97 8.13
N THR A 531 -13.92 -27.11 8.67
CA THR A 531 -13.83 -28.40 7.97
C THR A 531 -15.03 -28.53 7.01
N ASP A 532 -14.79 -28.63 5.71
CA ASP A 532 -15.84 -28.98 4.75
C ASP A 532 -16.23 -30.46 4.97
N LEU A 533 -17.51 -30.72 5.23
CA LEU A 533 -18.07 -32.03 5.57
C LEU A 533 -18.96 -32.52 4.42
N THR A 534 -18.53 -33.59 3.79
CA THR A 534 -19.32 -34.44 2.88
C THR A 534 -20.23 -35.38 3.69
N LEU A 535 -21.14 -36.11 3.02
CA LEU A 535 -21.97 -37.14 3.66
C LEU A 535 -21.14 -38.14 4.49
N ASP A 536 -20.08 -38.71 3.92
CA ASP A 536 -19.24 -39.70 4.62
C ASP A 536 -18.50 -39.10 5.81
N SER A 537 -17.82 -37.97 5.60
CA SER A 537 -17.01 -37.31 6.63
C SER A 537 -17.87 -36.72 7.75
N PHE A 538 -19.10 -36.28 7.45
CA PHE A 538 -20.06 -35.86 8.47
C PHE A 538 -20.39 -37.00 9.44
N TYR A 539 -20.79 -38.17 8.93
CA TYR A 539 -21.14 -39.30 9.79
C TYR A 539 -19.91 -39.92 10.47
N GLU A 540 -18.74 -39.88 9.84
CA GLU A 540 -17.48 -40.32 10.46
C GLU A 540 -17.04 -39.38 11.59
N MET A 541 -16.97 -38.07 11.35
CA MET A 541 -16.36 -37.12 12.27
C MET A 541 -17.34 -36.58 13.31
N VAL A 542 -18.59 -36.31 12.92
CA VAL A 542 -19.64 -35.77 13.79
C VAL A 542 -20.51 -36.91 14.32
N GLY A 543 -20.90 -37.85 13.45
CA GLY A 543 -21.73 -39.00 13.81
C GLY A 543 -21.07 -39.96 14.80
N LYS A 544 -19.75 -40.11 14.77
CA LYS A 544 -18.97 -40.91 15.73
C LYS A 544 -18.21 -40.06 16.76
N LYS A 545 -18.58 -38.78 16.94
CA LYS A 545 -17.85 -37.90 17.87
C LYS A 545 -17.86 -38.46 19.30
N GLN A 546 -16.76 -38.23 20.01
CA GLN A 546 -16.60 -38.56 21.43
C GLN A 546 -17.25 -37.48 22.32
N THR A 547 -17.48 -37.81 23.59
CA THR A 547 -18.13 -36.91 24.56
C THR A 547 -17.28 -35.72 24.97
N ASP A 548 -15.97 -35.79 24.74
CA ASP A 548 -15.01 -34.74 25.07
C ASP A 548 -14.81 -33.74 23.92
N THR A 549 -15.64 -33.77 22.88
CA THR A 549 -15.50 -32.94 21.69
C THR A 549 -16.81 -32.24 21.36
N LEU A 550 -16.73 -30.94 21.07
CA LEU A 550 -17.85 -30.13 20.59
C LEU A 550 -17.69 -29.84 19.11
N TRP A 551 -18.78 -29.97 18.36
CA TRP A 551 -18.85 -29.56 16.96
C TRP A 551 -19.86 -28.44 16.78
N LEU A 552 -19.49 -27.39 16.05
CA LEU A 552 -20.44 -26.47 15.43
C LEU A 552 -20.46 -26.78 13.93
N VAL A 553 -21.60 -27.20 13.39
CA VAL A 553 -21.78 -27.46 11.97
C VAL A 553 -22.77 -26.46 11.38
N GLY A 554 -22.33 -25.72 10.38
CA GLY A 554 -23.19 -24.84 9.60
C GLY A 554 -23.55 -25.46 8.26
N PHE A 555 -24.82 -25.41 7.90
CA PHE A 555 -25.37 -25.87 6.64
C PHE A 555 -25.68 -24.63 5.78
N PHE A 556 -24.99 -24.52 4.65
CA PHE A 556 -24.98 -23.34 3.78
C PHE A 556 -25.37 -23.71 2.35
N THR A 557 -25.70 -22.69 1.56
CA THR A 557 -25.76 -22.75 0.10
C THR A 557 -25.08 -21.50 -0.48
N HIS A 558 -24.56 -21.58 -1.69
CA HIS A 558 -23.87 -20.50 -2.39
C HIS A 558 -24.82 -19.39 -2.85
N TRP A 559 -26.04 -19.69 -3.28
CA TRP A 559 -27.02 -18.67 -3.73
C TRP A 559 -27.72 -17.92 -2.58
N CYS A 560 -27.50 -18.36 -1.34
CA CYS A 560 -28.12 -17.78 -0.16
C CYS A 560 -27.38 -16.51 0.29
N GLY A 561 -27.99 -15.33 0.09
CA GLY A 561 -27.42 -14.05 0.53
C GLY A 561 -27.02 -14.00 2.01
N PRO A 562 -27.87 -14.43 2.96
CA PRO A 562 -27.48 -14.52 4.37
C PRO A 562 -26.31 -15.47 4.65
N CYS A 563 -26.15 -16.53 3.84
CA CYS A 563 -25.04 -17.47 3.92
C CYS A 563 -23.73 -16.80 3.50
N GLN A 564 -23.75 -16.07 2.38
CA GLN A 564 -22.62 -15.28 1.90
C GLN A 564 -22.18 -14.21 2.91
N GLN A 565 -23.14 -13.55 3.56
CA GLN A 565 -22.86 -12.55 4.61
C GLN A 565 -22.27 -13.19 5.88
N MET A 566 -22.71 -14.41 6.21
CA MET A 566 -22.27 -15.11 7.42
C MET A 566 -20.92 -15.82 7.26
N ASP A 567 -20.58 -16.32 6.06
CA ASP A 567 -19.34 -17.08 5.80
C ASP A 567 -18.06 -16.42 6.35
N PRO A 568 -17.77 -15.12 6.12
CA PRO A 568 -16.59 -14.49 6.71
C PRO A 568 -16.63 -14.45 8.25
N GLN A 569 -17.79 -14.23 8.85
CA GLN A 569 -17.95 -14.27 10.32
C GLN A 569 -17.77 -15.69 10.87
N TYR A 570 -18.20 -16.71 10.12
CA TYR A 570 -18.06 -18.11 10.49
C TYR A 570 -16.61 -18.59 10.45
N ARG A 571 -15.84 -18.19 9.42
CA ARG A 571 -14.39 -18.42 9.36
C ARG A 571 -13.65 -17.71 10.48
N LYS A 572 -14.00 -16.44 10.74
CA LYS A 572 -13.44 -15.67 11.85
C LYS A 572 -13.69 -16.35 13.20
N LEU A 573 -14.91 -16.85 13.42
CA LEU A 573 -15.24 -17.64 14.61
C LEU A 573 -14.34 -18.89 14.72
N ALA A 574 -14.16 -19.64 13.63
CA ALA A 574 -13.28 -20.82 13.63
C ALA A 574 -11.83 -20.47 14.03
N LYS A 575 -11.30 -19.34 13.56
CA LYS A 575 -10.00 -18.83 14.01
C LYS A 575 -9.99 -18.53 15.50
N MET A 576 -11.01 -17.83 16.01
CA MET A 576 -11.12 -17.46 17.43
C MET A 576 -11.23 -18.67 18.37
N MET A 577 -11.73 -19.82 17.87
CA MET A 577 -11.93 -21.03 18.67
C MET A 577 -10.77 -22.03 18.56
N MET A 578 -9.73 -21.76 17.76
CA MET A 578 -8.60 -22.68 17.56
C MET A 578 -7.85 -23.04 18.85
N ASP A 579 -7.81 -22.11 19.80
CA ASP A 579 -7.12 -22.28 21.08
C ASP A 579 -7.84 -23.23 22.04
N ILE A 580 -9.03 -23.73 21.67
CA ILE A 580 -9.82 -24.68 22.45
C ILE A 580 -9.75 -26.04 21.73
N PRO A 581 -8.82 -26.94 22.09
CA PRO A 581 -8.42 -28.09 21.26
C PRO A 581 -9.54 -29.08 20.92
N LYS A 582 -10.62 -29.06 21.70
CA LYS A 582 -11.76 -29.97 21.62
C LYS A 582 -12.99 -29.32 20.98
N VAL A 583 -12.88 -28.10 20.46
CA VAL A 583 -13.90 -27.44 19.66
C VAL A 583 -13.55 -27.58 18.19
N LYS A 584 -14.49 -28.08 17.40
CA LYS A 584 -14.37 -28.22 15.94
C LYS A 584 -15.48 -27.46 15.25
N ILE A 585 -15.17 -26.85 14.11
CA ILE A 585 -16.14 -26.10 13.30
C ILE A 585 -16.17 -26.71 11.91
N GLY A 586 -17.35 -27.08 11.45
CA GLY A 586 -17.58 -27.74 10.17
C GLY A 586 -18.63 -27.03 9.33
N ARG A 587 -18.57 -27.23 8.02
CA ARG A 587 -19.51 -26.69 7.04
C ARG A 587 -20.03 -27.83 6.18
N VAL A 588 -21.33 -27.82 5.89
CA VAL A 588 -21.94 -28.68 4.88
C VAL A 588 -22.47 -27.77 3.77
N ASP A 589 -22.11 -28.09 2.53
CA ASP A 589 -22.66 -27.43 1.35
C ASP A 589 -23.91 -28.17 0.88
N CYS A 590 -25.08 -27.60 1.12
CA CYS A 590 -26.34 -28.28 0.81
C CYS A 590 -26.72 -28.25 -0.67
N GLU A 591 -25.95 -27.57 -1.52
CA GLU A 591 -26.09 -27.72 -2.98
C GLU A 591 -25.36 -28.96 -3.49
N GLU A 592 -24.22 -29.30 -2.88
CA GLU A 592 -23.42 -30.48 -3.23
C GLU A 592 -23.90 -31.73 -2.48
N GLU A 593 -24.24 -31.58 -1.19
CA GLU A 593 -24.59 -32.66 -0.26
C GLU A 593 -26.11 -32.66 0.04
N VAL A 594 -26.91 -32.73 -1.03
CA VAL A 594 -28.38 -32.63 -0.96
C VAL A 594 -28.98 -33.71 -0.05
N ASP A 595 -28.51 -34.95 -0.18
CA ASP A 595 -28.99 -36.09 0.60
C ASP A 595 -28.71 -35.92 2.09
N LEU A 596 -27.48 -35.51 2.44
CA LEU A 596 -27.10 -35.22 3.82
C LEU A 596 -28.02 -34.14 4.42
N CYS A 597 -28.24 -33.03 3.71
CA CYS A 597 -29.07 -31.95 4.23
C CYS A 597 -30.55 -32.34 4.37
N SER A 598 -31.05 -33.18 3.45
CA SER A 598 -32.40 -33.76 3.51
C SER A 598 -32.56 -34.71 4.69
N GLU A 599 -31.65 -35.67 4.87
CA GLU A 599 -31.63 -36.62 6.00
C GLU A 599 -31.52 -35.91 7.35
N GLN A 600 -30.69 -34.88 7.40
CA GLN A 600 -30.55 -34.05 8.59
C GLN A 600 -31.75 -33.11 8.79
N GLY A 601 -32.71 -33.03 7.86
CA GLY A 601 -33.92 -32.22 8.00
C GLY A 601 -33.65 -30.70 8.02
N VAL A 602 -32.69 -30.23 7.22
CA VAL A 602 -32.35 -28.82 7.10
C VAL A 602 -33.37 -28.12 6.20
N LYS A 603 -34.07 -27.10 6.72
CA LYS A 603 -35.19 -26.43 6.03
C LYS A 603 -34.93 -24.98 5.59
N TYR A 604 -33.85 -24.37 6.08
CA TYR A 604 -33.51 -22.98 5.82
C TYR A 604 -32.00 -22.81 5.89
N TYR A 605 -31.46 -21.75 5.30
CA TYR A 605 -30.02 -21.48 5.28
C TYR A 605 -29.72 -20.02 5.68
N PRO A 606 -28.61 -19.76 6.39
CA PRO A 606 -27.72 -20.75 7.00
C PRO A 606 -28.37 -21.40 8.24
N HIS A 607 -28.19 -22.71 8.41
CA HIS A 607 -28.65 -23.45 9.58
C HIS A 607 -27.46 -23.86 10.44
N LEU A 608 -27.44 -23.52 11.72
CA LEU A 608 -26.32 -23.84 12.62
C LEU A 608 -26.75 -24.85 13.67
N ARG A 609 -26.00 -25.94 13.77
CA ARG A 609 -26.19 -27.00 14.75
C ARG A 609 -24.93 -27.19 15.56
N LEU A 610 -25.08 -27.14 16.88
CA LEU A 610 -24.02 -27.45 17.83
C LEU A 610 -24.27 -28.83 18.44
N TYR A 611 -23.25 -29.66 18.41
CA TYR A 611 -23.21 -30.98 19.05
C TYR A 611 -22.33 -30.83 20.30
N PRO A 612 -22.93 -30.73 21.50
CA PRO A 612 -22.24 -30.25 22.69
C PRO A 612 -21.32 -31.31 23.30
N PHE A 613 -20.42 -30.87 24.18
CA PHE A 613 -19.71 -31.75 25.12
C PHE A 613 -20.69 -32.62 25.91
N GLY A 614 -20.24 -33.81 26.31
CA GLY A 614 -21.04 -34.80 27.04
C GLY A 614 -21.97 -35.65 26.16
N SER A 615 -22.18 -35.30 24.89
CA SER A 615 -23.07 -36.04 23.99
C SER A 615 -22.30 -36.98 23.05
N LYS A 616 -22.90 -38.11 22.67
CA LYS A 616 -22.36 -39.04 21.66
C LYS A 616 -23.11 -38.91 20.33
N GLY A 617 -22.34 -38.91 19.23
CA GLY A 617 -22.88 -38.82 17.88
C GLY A 617 -23.86 -37.66 17.68
N LEU A 618 -24.96 -37.94 16.96
CA LEU A 618 -25.95 -36.95 16.51
C LEU A 618 -27.18 -36.81 17.43
N ASN A 619 -27.22 -37.52 18.56
CA ASN A 619 -28.43 -37.65 19.38
C ASN A 619 -28.79 -36.37 20.16
N THR A 620 -27.86 -35.43 20.30
CA THR A 620 -28.08 -34.19 21.05
C THR A 620 -27.57 -33.02 20.23
N VAL A 621 -28.47 -32.09 19.92
CA VAL A 621 -28.20 -30.94 19.06
C VAL A 621 -28.81 -29.69 19.67
N MET A 622 -28.06 -28.60 19.61
CA MET A 622 -28.51 -27.26 19.92
C MET A 622 -28.55 -26.45 18.63
N VAL A 623 -29.72 -25.92 18.28
CA VAL A 623 -29.88 -25.09 17.08
C VAL A 623 -29.76 -23.63 17.46
N HIS A 624 -28.91 -22.88 16.77
CA HIS A 624 -28.82 -21.43 17.01
C HIS A 624 -30.04 -20.72 16.41
N SER A 625 -30.87 -20.13 17.27
CA SER A 625 -32.07 -19.37 16.91
C SER A 625 -31.91 -17.84 17.05
N GLY A 626 -30.74 -17.36 17.49
CA GLY A 626 -30.49 -15.92 17.67
C GLY A 626 -30.45 -15.14 16.35
N MET A 627 -30.88 -13.87 16.40
CA MET A 627 -30.77 -12.93 15.27
C MET A 627 -29.32 -12.55 14.97
N GLN A 628 -28.49 -12.38 16.00
CA GLN A 628 -27.09 -11.99 15.84
C GLN A 628 -26.24 -13.20 15.44
N ARG A 629 -25.53 -13.09 14.32
CA ARG A 629 -24.70 -14.18 13.74
C ARG A 629 -23.28 -13.74 13.43
N ASP A 630 -22.83 -12.64 14.01
CA ASP A 630 -21.43 -12.23 13.97
C ASP A 630 -20.56 -13.18 14.81
N ALA A 631 -19.25 -13.18 14.55
CA ALA A 631 -18.31 -14.10 15.19
C ALA A 631 -18.32 -14.01 16.73
N GLN A 632 -18.48 -12.81 17.30
CA GLN A 632 -18.45 -12.61 18.76
C GLN A 632 -19.73 -13.14 19.42
N SER A 633 -20.89 -12.90 18.79
CA SER A 633 -22.16 -13.44 19.29
C SER A 633 -22.21 -14.96 19.22
N LEU A 634 -21.74 -15.56 18.13
CA LEU A 634 -21.66 -17.02 17.99
C LEU A 634 -20.66 -17.62 18.99
N ARG A 635 -19.51 -16.98 19.19
CA ARG A 635 -18.53 -17.39 20.20
C ARG A 635 -19.17 -17.43 21.58
N ARG A 636 -19.82 -16.35 22.01
CA ARG A 636 -20.53 -16.31 23.31
C ARG A 636 -21.56 -17.42 23.44
N TRP A 637 -22.36 -17.65 22.39
CA TRP A 637 -23.33 -18.74 22.41
C TRP A 637 -22.67 -20.12 22.55
N MET A 638 -21.58 -20.38 21.81
CA MET A 638 -20.83 -21.64 21.91
C MET A 638 -20.26 -21.86 23.31
N HIS A 639 -19.73 -20.82 23.97
CA HIS A 639 -19.13 -20.93 25.29
C HIS A 639 -20.09 -21.43 26.37
N ASN A 640 -21.41 -21.25 26.21
CA ASN A 640 -22.42 -21.83 27.11
C ASN A 640 -22.42 -23.36 27.12
N PHE A 641 -21.85 -23.99 26.09
CA PHE A 641 -21.80 -25.45 25.94
C PHE A 641 -20.39 -26.01 26.15
N ILE A 642 -19.41 -25.15 26.46
CA ILE A 642 -18.03 -25.54 26.74
C ILE A 642 -17.88 -25.66 28.27
N PRO A 643 -17.34 -26.78 28.78
CA PRO A 643 -17.04 -26.91 30.20
C PRO A 643 -16.14 -25.75 30.68
N SER A 644 -16.61 -25.03 31.68
CA SER A 644 -15.85 -23.93 32.30
C SER A 644 -15.03 -24.45 33.48
N PRO A 645 -13.70 -24.28 33.51
CA PRO A 645 -12.89 -24.53 34.69
C PRO A 645 -13.00 -23.40 35.73
N VAL A 646 -13.72 -22.32 35.42
CA VAL A 646 -13.89 -21.15 36.29
C VAL A 646 -14.93 -21.46 37.37
N LYS A 647 -14.48 -21.53 38.62
CA LYS A 647 -15.34 -21.82 39.77
C LYS A 647 -16.15 -20.59 40.18
N GLU A 648 -17.46 -20.75 40.38
CA GLU A 648 -18.26 -19.69 40.97
C GLU A 648 -17.99 -19.61 42.48
N LEU A 649 -17.57 -18.43 42.94
CA LEU A 649 -17.16 -18.19 44.32
C LEU A 649 -18.24 -17.40 45.06
N THR A 650 -18.84 -18.03 46.07
CA THR A 650 -19.59 -17.35 47.12
C THR A 650 -18.62 -16.69 48.10
N PRO A 651 -19.07 -15.79 49.01
CA PRO A 651 -18.18 -15.17 49.99
C PRO A 651 -17.40 -16.18 50.86
N ASP A 652 -18.00 -17.31 51.23
CA ASP A 652 -17.34 -18.35 52.02
C ASP A 652 -16.34 -19.16 51.19
N LEU A 653 -16.69 -19.47 49.93
CA LEU A 653 -15.79 -20.11 48.98
C LEU A 653 -14.61 -19.20 48.60
N PHE A 654 -14.85 -17.89 48.50
CA PHE A 654 -13.78 -16.91 48.29
C PHE A 654 -12.82 -16.90 49.49
N LYS A 655 -13.32 -16.78 50.72
CA LYS A 655 -12.46 -16.80 51.92
C LYS A 655 -11.62 -18.06 52.00
N SER A 656 -12.22 -19.23 51.76
CA SER A 656 -11.50 -20.50 51.75
C SER A 656 -10.52 -20.63 50.58
N ALA A 657 -10.86 -20.11 49.40
CA ALA A 657 -9.96 -20.05 48.24
C ALA A 657 -8.69 -19.25 48.58
N ILE A 658 -8.83 -18.05 49.14
CA ILE A 658 -7.70 -17.19 49.51
C ILE A 658 -6.88 -17.81 50.67
N ALA A 659 -7.54 -18.45 51.63
CA ALA A 659 -6.85 -19.12 52.74
C ALA A 659 -6.10 -20.41 52.34
N SER A 660 -6.37 -20.95 51.14
CA SER A 660 -5.80 -22.23 50.70
C SER A 660 -4.31 -22.19 50.38
N GLY A 661 -3.73 -20.99 50.19
CA GLY A 661 -2.33 -20.81 49.78
C GLY A 661 -2.03 -21.15 48.31
N ASN A 662 -3.01 -21.64 47.56
CA ASN A 662 -2.90 -21.84 46.11
C ASN A 662 -3.08 -20.51 45.38
N PRO A 663 -2.43 -20.31 44.22
CA PRO A 663 -2.63 -19.10 43.42
C PRO A 663 -4.01 -19.08 42.77
N TRP A 664 -4.73 -17.96 42.90
CA TRP A 664 -6.04 -17.77 42.30
C TRP A 664 -6.08 -16.56 41.36
N LEU A 665 -6.70 -16.73 40.20
CA LEU A 665 -7.08 -15.62 39.33
C LEU A 665 -8.61 -15.50 39.35
N ILE A 666 -9.11 -14.36 39.80
CA ILE A 666 -10.55 -14.18 40.10
C ILE A 666 -11.12 -13.02 39.27
N ASP A 667 -12.20 -13.30 38.55
CA ASP A 667 -13.02 -12.32 37.82
C ASP A 667 -14.16 -11.79 38.70
N PHE A 668 -14.14 -10.49 38.96
CA PHE A 668 -15.20 -9.76 39.65
C PHE A 668 -16.09 -9.10 38.61
N TYR A 669 -17.31 -9.62 38.46
CA TYR A 669 -18.20 -9.26 37.36
C TYR A 669 -19.61 -8.92 37.85
N ALA A 670 -20.43 -8.35 36.96
CA ALA A 670 -21.86 -8.17 37.15
C ALA A 670 -22.64 -8.72 35.94
N PRO A 671 -23.80 -9.37 36.10
CA PRO A 671 -24.53 -9.97 34.97
C PRO A 671 -25.07 -8.96 33.94
N TRP A 672 -25.39 -7.75 34.39
CA TRP A 672 -25.89 -6.67 33.52
C TRP A 672 -24.77 -5.89 32.80
N CYS A 673 -23.50 -6.18 33.11
CA CYS A 673 -22.35 -5.49 32.55
C CYS A 673 -21.99 -6.04 31.16
N GLY A 674 -22.19 -5.24 30.11
CA GLY A 674 -21.89 -5.63 28.73
C GLY A 674 -20.44 -6.07 28.53
N HIS A 675 -19.47 -5.32 29.07
CA HIS A 675 -18.05 -5.68 29.01
C HIS A 675 -17.75 -7.04 29.65
N CYS A 676 -18.44 -7.37 30.74
CA CYS A 676 -18.31 -8.64 31.44
C CYS A 676 -18.82 -9.79 30.57
N THR A 677 -19.99 -9.62 29.94
CA THR A 677 -20.55 -10.63 29.02
C THR A 677 -19.70 -10.86 27.77
N VAL A 678 -18.96 -9.83 27.32
CA VAL A 678 -18.02 -9.95 26.20
C VAL A 678 -16.74 -10.67 26.63
N PHE A 679 -16.26 -10.40 27.85
CA PHE A 679 -15.01 -10.91 28.38
C PHE A 679 -15.08 -12.33 28.96
N GLU A 680 -16.26 -12.79 29.42
CA GLU A 680 -16.43 -14.12 30.03
C GLU A 680 -15.85 -15.29 29.18
N PRO A 681 -16.09 -15.36 27.85
CA PRO A 681 -15.41 -16.32 26.96
C PRO A 681 -13.88 -16.33 27.06
N ASP A 682 -13.26 -15.15 27.11
CA ASP A 682 -11.81 -15.00 27.22
C ASP A 682 -11.31 -15.51 28.58
N PHE A 683 -12.04 -15.19 29.66
CA PHE A 683 -11.67 -15.64 30.99
C PHE A 683 -11.79 -17.16 31.17
N ILE A 684 -12.80 -17.78 30.57
CA ILE A 684 -12.93 -19.24 30.52
C ILE A 684 -11.73 -19.86 29.76
N SER A 685 -11.35 -19.28 28.61
CA SER A 685 -10.19 -19.74 27.85
C SER A 685 -8.88 -19.60 28.63
N ILE A 686 -8.70 -18.49 29.37
CA ILE A 686 -7.58 -18.29 30.29
C ILE A 686 -7.56 -19.39 31.36
N GLY A 687 -8.70 -19.69 31.97
CA GLY A 687 -8.81 -20.76 32.97
C GLY A 687 -8.40 -22.14 32.44
N GLN A 688 -8.77 -22.46 31.19
CA GLN A 688 -8.34 -23.71 30.55
C GLN A 688 -6.83 -23.74 30.31
N LYS A 689 -6.23 -22.64 29.84
CA LYS A 689 -4.77 -22.56 29.59
C LYS A 689 -3.95 -22.61 30.88
N LEU A 690 -4.52 -22.18 32.00
CA LEU A 690 -3.88 -22.15 33.32
C LEU A 690 -4.22 -23.36 34.20
N GLU A 691 -5.04 -24.29 33.70
CA GLU A 691 -5.49 -25.45 34.46
C GLU A 691 -4.29 -26.25 35.00
N GLY A 692 -4.35 -26.59 36.29
CA GLY A 692 -3.25 -27.25 37.01
C GLY A 692 -2.10 -26.33 37.46
N ARG A 693 -2.07 -25.05 37.04
CA ARG A 693 -1.07 -24.05 37.48
C ARG A 693 -1.67 -22.96 38.36
N ILE A 694 -2.78 -22.36 37.92
CA ILE A 694 -3.49 -21.30 38.64
C ILE A 694 -4.97 -21.67 38.67
N THR A 695 -5.61 -21.55 39.83
CA THR A 695 -7.04 -21.83 39.94
C THR A 695 -7.83 -20.60 39.53
N THR A 696 -8.81 -20.75 38.62
CA THR A 696 -9.66 -19.64 38.20
C THR A 696 -11.01 -19.63 38.90
N GLY A 697 -11.46 -18.45 39.33
CA GLY A 697 -12.78 -18.27 39.94
C GLY A 697 -13.49 -17.01 39.45
N LYS A 698 -14.81 -16.93 39.68
CA LYS A 698 -15.60 -15.72 39.41
C LYS A 698 -16.51 -15.37 40.58
N VAL A 699 -16.60 -14.08 40.90
CA VAL A 699 -17.45 -13.52 41.96
C VAL A 699 -18.47 -12.58 41.33
N ASN A 700 -19.75 -12.89 41.51
CA ASN A 700 -20.84 -12.03 41.09
C ASN A 700 -21.01 -10.86 42.08
N CYS A 701 -20.54 -9.67 41.72
CA CYS A 701 -20.60 -8.47 42.55
C CYS A 701 -22.00 -7.85 42.65
N ASP A 702 -22.92 -8.20 41.75
CA ASP A 702 -24.33 -7.81 41.86
C ASP A 702 -25.00 -8.56 43.03
N LYS A 703 -24.69 -9.85 43.16
CA LYS A 703 -25.17 -10.71 44.25
C LYS A 703 -24.38 -10.53 45.56
N TYR A 704 -23.07 -10.31 45.47
CA TYR A 704 -22.15 -10.26 46.61
C TYR A 704 -21.48 -8.88 46.75
N TYR A 705 -22.27 -7.82 46.65
CA TYR A 705 -21.82 -6.42 46.67
C TYR A 705 -20.88 -6.09 47.83
N GLN A 706 -21.20 -6.55 49.05
CA GLN A 706 -20.40 -6.27 50.25
C GLN A 706 -18.96 -6.80 50.13
N LEU A 707 -18.76 -7.99 49.55
CA LEU A 707 -17.44 -8.56 49.34
C LEU A 707 -16.65 -7.73 48.33
N CYS A 708 -17.27 -7.35 47.21
CA CYS A 708 -16.61 -6.56 46.18
C CYS A 708 -16.28 -5.13 46.67
N GLN A 709 -17.13 -4.55 47.52
CA GLN A 709 -16.86 -3.27 48.17
C GLN A 709 -15.68 -3.36 49.15
N GLN A 710 -15.62 -4.39 50.00
CA GLN A 710 -14.49 -4.64 50.91
C GLN A 710 -13.17 -4.78 50.16
N LEU A 711 -13.20 -5.44 49.01
CA LEU A 711 -12.04 -5.60 48.13
C LEU A 711 -11.74 -4.32 47.32
N SER A 712 -12.55 -3.27 47.38
CA SER A 712 -12.39 -2.04 46.60
C SER A 712 -12.29 -2.31 45.10
N ILE A 713 -13.23 -3.10 44.56
CA ILE A 713 -13.31 -3.37 43.11
C ILE A 713 -13.78 -2.09 42.38
N PRO A 714 -12.99 -1.50 41.47
CA PRO A 714 -13.25 -0.18 40.89
C PRO A 714 -14.26 -0.18 39.74
N GLY A 715 -14.52 -1.34 39.13
CA GLY A 715 -15.41 -1.50 37.98
C GLY A 715 -15.51 -2.95 37.54
N TYR A 716 -16.30 -3.24 36.51
CA TYR A 716 -16.54 -4.60 36.03
C TYR A 716 -16.27 -4.74 34.52
N PRO A 717 -15.67 -5.84 34.06
CA PRO A 717 -15.04 -6.87 34.88
C PRO A 717 -13.73 -6.34 35.49
N THR A 718 -13.36 -6.82 36.69
CA THR A 718 -12.03 -6.61 37.27
C THR A 718 -11.40 -7.96 37.53
N ILE A 719 -10.18 -8.18 37.04
CA ILE A 719 -9.40 -9.38 37.34
C ILE A 719 -8.41 -9.09 38.45
N ARG A 720 -8.32 -9.98 39.44
CA ARG A 720 -7.24 -9.95 40.44
C ARG A 720 -6.60 -11.32 40.60
N TYR A 721 -5.29 -11.29 40.76
CA TYR A 721 -4.49 -12.43 41.16
C TYR A 721 -4.29 -12.37 42.68
N PHE A 722 -4.48 -13.51 43.34
CA PHE A 722 -4.34 -13.68 44.78
C PHE A 722 -3.35 -14.79 45.11
#